data_AF-A0A087R2J9-F1
#
_entry.id   AF-A0A087R2J9-F1
#
_cell.length_a   1.000
_cell.length_b   1.000
_cell.length_c   1.000
_cell.angle_alpha   90.00
_cell.angle_beta   90.00
_cell.angle_gamma   90.00
#
_symmetry.space_group_name_H-M   'P 1'
#
loop_
_entity.id
_entity.type
_entity.pdbx_description
1 polymer ?
#
loop_
_entity_poly.entity_id
_entity_poly.type
_entity_poly.pdbx_seq_one_letter_code
_entity_poly.pdbx_strand_id
1 'polypeptide(L)'
;FLALKIANVNWQSKLNKAAHHTSDYSSTEAIFRRGQAFNITLNLQTTVQSGDNFTFIASTGPSPAESQQTKAIFNLSEEGASGWNATQEPSEPGCMNFTIFSPANAVIGRYKLKLQIVSGNKVSSILLGQFVLLFNPWCPNDDVYMANEKERQEYVLNDSGIIFQGLEKYIQQEAWNYGQFEEDILDISLAVLDRSLNHRQDPAVDVSNRNNPIYVSRVISAMVNSNDEKGVVEGKWNGKYYSGTNPLQWSGSVTILRKWYRGRYKPVRYGQCWVFAGVTCTVLRSLGIPTRVITNFNSAHDRNINLSIDKYVDISGKTLHLTEDSVWNFHVWNESWFIRRDLGSFYDGWQVLDATPQERSKGIYQCGPASTRAIKEGDVNLDYDSSFVFAAVNADYVTWICYSNKRKERIYSDTRKIGKFISTKAVGTNSRVDVTANYKYPEGSLKERQVYKKALKLLRVRSTGKTTKITRPRRRSSAAWRQNMTQPAQKPSISGKLILDASPIIGQDILLTLALRNLISDFKTIKVKLRASAILYTRKPKAEILQLSRSIKLGSEEVKEISFKISYSQYKNSLMDDRKILVTAVCDTKQEASLLVEKDIVLQDPFLTIKVLGPTVVHKAVNVQVTFTNPLSEVVTDCVLRAEGSGLLKEQLRINVARMAPMESSTVQFEIIPYKSGTRQLQVDLVCIHFSDIKGFVMLDVAPA
;
A
#
# COMPACT_ATOMS: atom_id res chain seq x y z
N PHE A 1 -55.13 24.99 14.39
CA PHE A 1 -53.84 24.86 13.68
C PHE A 1 -53.14 23.58 14.10
N LEU A 2 -53.22 22.54 13.27
CA LEU A 2 -52.50 21.28 13.48
C LEU A 2 -51.07 21.46 12.96
N ALA A 3 -50.06 21.12 13.79
CA ALA A 3 -48.67 21.12 13.35
C ALA A 3 -48.45 20.02 12.30
N LEU A 4 -47.63 20.29 11.28
CA LEU A 4 -47.29 19.30 10.25
C LEU A 4 -46.65 18.07 10.91
N LYS A 5 -47.24 16.90 10.69
CA LYS A 5 -46.71 15.61 11.15
C LYS A 5 -46.23 14.79 9.97
N ILE A 6 -44.99 14.30 10.07
CA ILE A 6 -44.37 13.42 9.08
C ILE A 6 -44.52 11.98 9.58
N ALA A 7 -45.12 11.11 8.77
CA ALA A 7 -45.28 9.69 9.05
C ALA A 7 -43.94 8.95 8.93
N ASN A 8 -43.23 9.15 7.81
CA ASN A 8 -41.90 8.62 7.58
C ASN A 8 -41.18 9.42 6.48
N VAL A 9 -39.86 9.18 6.37
CA VAL A 9 -39.00 9.73 5.33
C VAL A 9 -38.54 8.59 4.43
N ASN A 10 -38.91 8.65 3.16
CA ASN A 10 -38.39 7.77 2.13
C ASN A 10 -37.16 8.42 1.48
N TRP A 11 -35.98 7.88 1.76
CA TRP A 11 -34.69 8.35 1.22
C TRP A 11 -34.45 7.96 -0.24
N GLN A 12 -35.43 7.33 -0.89
CA GLN A 12 -35.33 6.80 -2.26
C GLN A 12 -34.01 6.02 -2.49
N SER A 13 -33.59 5.27 -1.47
CA SER A 13 -32.21 4.80 -1.34
C SER A 13 -31.71 4.00 -2.53
N LYS A 14 -32.56 3.19 -3.16
CA LYS A 14 -32.21 2.42 -4.35
C LYS A 14 -31.82 3.32 -5.54
N LEU A 15 -32.64 4.34 -5.83
CA LEU A 15 -32.41 5.26 -6.95
C LEU A 15 -31.22 6.15 -6.67
N ASN A 16 -31.16 6.76 -5.48
CA ASN A 16 -30.06 7.63 -5.11
C ASN A 16 -28.73 6.86 -5.06
N LYS A 17 -28.67 5.66 -4.48
CA LYS A 17 -27.42 4.88 -4.47
C LYS A 17 -26.95 4.47 -5.85
N ALA A 18 -27.87 4.23 -6.78
CA ALA A 18 -27.51 3.96 -8.17
C ALA A 18 -26.89 5.22 -8.80
N ALA A 19 -27.56 6.36 -8.67
CA ALA A 19 -27.10 7.65 -9.22
C ALA A 19 -25.77 8.12 -8.60
N HIS A 20 -25.55 7.86 -7.32
CA HIS A 20 -24.33 8.26 -6.60
C HIS A 20 -23.21 7.21 -6.64
N HIS A 21 -23.37 6.09 -7.36
CA HIS A 21 -22.38 5.02 -7.41
C HIS A 21 -22.00 4.49 -6.00
N THR A 22 -23.02 4.25 -5.18
CA THR A 22 -22.92 3.75 -3.78
C THR A 22 -23.84 2.54 -3.55
N SER A 23 -24.26 1.86 -4.61
CA SER A 23 -25.13 0.67 -4.53
C SER A 23 -24.43 -0.57 -3.98
N ASP A 24 -23.11 -0.67 -4.15
CA ASP A 24 -22.36 -1.86 -3.76
C ASP A 24 -22.14 -1.98 -2.24
N TYR A 25 -22.20 -0.86 -1.51
CA TYR A 25 -22.10 -0.86 -0.04
C TYR A 25 -23.24 -1.70 0.53
N SER A 26 -22.90 -2.72 1.33
CA SER A 26 -23.89 -3.61 1.93
C SER A 26 -24.81 -2.93 2.97
N SER A 27 -24.41 -1.76 3.48
CA SER A 27 -25.20 -0.98 4.44
C SER A 27 -26.55 -0.56 3.85
N THR A 28 -27.60 -0.59 4.67
CA THR A 28 -28.94 -0.09 4.31
C THR A 28 -29.06 1.43 4.42
N GLU A 29 -28.06 2.11 4.99
CA GLU A 29 -28.09 3.56 5.19
C GLU A 29 -28.12 4.34 3.86
N ALA A 30 -28.63 5.57 3.92
CA ALA A 30 -28.49 6.53 2.82
C ALA A 30 -27.01 6.94 2.67
N ILE A 31 -26.39 6.64 1.53
CA ILE A 31 -24.98 6.94 1.25
C ILE A 31 -24.91 7.71 -0.05
N PHE A 32 -24.45 8.95 0.03
CA PHE A 32 -24.37 9.89 -1.08
C PHE A 32 -22.94 10.38 -1.27
N ARG A 33 -22.69 11.02 -2.41
CA ARG A 33 -21.42 11.69 -2.72
C ARG A 33 -21.67 13.18 -2.85
N ARG A 34 -20.76 14.00 -2.31
CA ARG A 34 -20.88 15.46 -2.32
C ARG A 34 -20.92 16.05 -3.73
N GLY A 35 -21.46 17.25 -3.92
CA GLY A 35 -21.51 17.90 -5.23
C GLY A 35 -22.51 17.30 -6.21
N GLN A 36 -23.46 16.51 -5.72
CA GLN A 36 -24.51 15.85 -6.51
C GLN A 36 -25.82 15.85 -5.71
N ALA A 37 -26.94 16.05 -6.39
CA ALA A 37 -28.26 16.09 -5.78
C ALA A 37 -28.81 14.69 -5.47
N PHE A 38 -29.60 14.58 -4.40
CA PHE A 38 -30.33 13.37 -4.02
C PHE A 38 -31.78 13.69 -3.66
N ASN A 39 -32.68 12.73 -3.89
CA ASN A 39 -34.12 12.94 -3.71
C ASN A 39 -34.62 12.32 -2.40
N ILE A 40 -35.53 13.00 -1.72
CA ILE A 40 -36.25 12.46 -0.58
C ILE A 40 -37.76 12.69 -0.73
N THR A 41 -38.55 11.80 -0.16
CA THR A 41 -40.01 11.95 -0.07
C THR A 41 -40.43 11.93 1.39
N LEU A 42 -41.12 12.98 1.82
CA LEU A 42 -41.75 13.06 3.14
C LEU A 42 -43.20 12.59 3.02
N ASN A 43 -43.54 11.50 3.69
CA ASN A 43 -44.92 11.03 3.77
C ASN A 43 -45.60 11.71 4.95
N LEU A 44 -46.71 12.42 4.70
CA LEU A 44 -47.36 13.28 5.67
C LEU A 44 -48.55 12.60 6.35
N GLN A 45 -48.78 12.90 7.63
CA GLN A 45 -50.01 12.53 8.36
C GLN A 45 -51.06 13.65 8.33
N THR A 46 -50.65 14.87 7.98
CA THR A 46 -51.48 16.08 7.99
C THR A 46 -51.20 16.89 6.73
N THR A 47 -52.20 17.60 6.22
CA THR A 47 -52.07 18.46 5.04
C THR A 47 -51.19 19.69 5.32
N VAL A 48 -50.28 19.98 4.38
CA VAL A 48 -49.47 21.21 4.35
C VAL A 48 -50.39 22.41 4.25
N GLN A 49 -50.10 23.47 5.02
CA GLN A 49 -50.88 24.71 4.98
C GLN A 49 -50.26 25.71 4.00
N SER A 50 -51.10 26.52 3.36
CA SER A 50 -50.64 27.65 2.55
C SER A 50 -49.93 28.67 3.45
N GLY A 51 -48.62 28.83 3.28
CA GLY A 51 -47.77 29.71 4.11
C GLY A 51 -46.76 29.00 5.02
N ASP A 52 -46.71 27.66 5.02
CA ASP A 52 -45.64 26.92 5.70
C ASP A 52 -44.30 27.16 4.99
N ASN A 53 -43.26 27.55 5.74
CA ASN A 53 -41.90 27.69 5.23
C ASN A 53 -41.01 26.55 5.73
N PHE A 54 -40.21 26.00 4.82
CA PHE A 54 -39.38 24.83 5.04
C PHE A 54 -37.90 25.18 4.97
N THR A 55 -37.19 24.90 6.06
CA THR A 55 -35.76 25.12 6.18
C THR A 55 -35.07 23.82 6.56
N PHE A 56 -34.15 23.34 5.73
CA PHE A 56 -33.35 22.17 6.03
C PHE A 56 -32.11 22.55 6.84
N ILE A 57 -31.71 21.65 7.74
CA ILE A 57 -30.49 21.78 8.53
C ILE A 57 -29.70 20.48 8.41
N ALA A 58 -28.57 20.53 7.70
CA ALA A 58 -27.60 19.43 7.62
C ALA A 58 -26.47 19.67 8.62
N SER A 59 -26.08 18.68 9.41
CA SER A 59 -25.02 18.83 10.42
C SER A 59 -24.19 17.56 10.60
N THR A 60 -22.86 17.70 10.75
CA THR A 60 -21.89 16.63 10.96
C THR A 60 -20.91 16.96 12.08
N GLY A 61 -20.34 15.94 12.70
CA GLY A 61 -19.37 16.09 13.80
C GLY A 61 -19.99 16.37 15.17
N PRO A 62 -19.15 16.44 16.22
CA PRO A 62 -19.61 16.60 17.60
C PRO A 62 -20.04 18.04 17.94
N SER A 63 -19.47 19.04 17.25
CA SER A 63 -19.78 20.47 17.46
C SER A 63 -20.07 21.17 16.13
N PRO A 64 -21.24 20.91 15.50
CA PRO A 64 -21.54 21.45 14.17
C PRO A 64 -21.71 22.98 14.17
N ALA A 65 -21.00 23.67 13.27
CA ALA A 65 -21.06 25.12 13.13
C ALA A 65 -21.00 25.55 11.64
N GLU A 66 -21.74 26.60 11.28
CA GLU A 66 -21.78 27.14 9.92
C GLU A 66 -20.43 27.75 9.51
N SER A 67 -19.76 28.44 10.45
CA SER A 67 -18.41 28.98 10.27
C SER A 67 -17.35 27.91 9.99
N GLN A 68 -17.60 26.66 10.39
CA GLN A 68 -16.72 25.52 10.16
C GLN A 68 -17.19 24.62 9.00
N GLN A 69 -18.25 25.00 8.28
CA GLN A 69 -18.86 24.21 7.21
C GLN A 69 -19.34 22.81 7.64
N THR A 70 -19.44 22.56 8.95
CA THR A 70 -19.94 21.32 9.55
C THR A 70 -21.44 21.39 9.85
N LYS A 71 -22.06 22.54 9.65
CA LYS A 71 -23.51 22.77 9.67
C LYS A 71 -23.91 23.64 8.48
N ALA A 72 -25.03 23.34 7.85
CA ALA A 72 -25.64 24.16 6.80
C ALA A 72 -27.13 24.33 7.09
N ILE A 73 -27.63 25.56 6.98
CA ILE A 73 -29.05 25.92 7.05
C ILE A 73 -29.43 26.45 5.68
N PHE A 74 -30.44 25.86 5.04
CA PHE A 74 -30.83 26.23 3.68
C PHE A 74 -32.34 26.11 3.49
N ASN A 75 -32.91 27.11 2.82
CA ASN A 75 -34.33 27.18 2.50
C ASN A 75 -34.60 26.54 1.14
N LEU A 76 -35.89 26.46 0.77
CA LEU A 76 -36.27 26.16 -0.60
C LEU A 76 -35.82 27.31 -1.52
N SER A 77 -35.10 26.98 -2.59
CA SER A 77 -34.60 27.94 -3.58
C SER A 77 -34.84 27.43 -5.00
N GLU A 78 -34.66 28.30 -5.99
CA GLU A 78 -34.56 27.87 -7.39
C GLU A 78 -33.30 27.01 -7.61
N GLU A 79 -33.32 26.18 -8.66
CA GLU A 79 -32.24 25.27 -9.04
C GLU A 79 -30.95 26.06 -9.37
N GLY A 80 -29.80 25.68 -8.79
CA GLY A 80 -28.51 26.30 -9.09
C GLY A 80 -27.95 27.28 -8.05
N ALA A 81 -28.56 27.41 -6.86
CA ALA A 81 -27.99 28.17 -5.75
C ALA A 81 -26.63 27.59 -5.28
N SER A 82 -25.67 28.46 -4.95
CA SER A 82 -24.35 28.03 -4.47
C SER A 82 -24.42 27.46 -3.04
N GLY A 83 -23.70 26.38 -2.77
CA GLY A 83 -23.69 25.75 -1.44
C GLY A 83 -24.71 24.62 -1.30
N TRP A 84 -25.27 24.47 -0.09
CA TRP A 84 -26.38 23.54 0.15
C TRP A 84 -27.70 24.19 -0.28
N ASN A 85 -28.54 23.45 -0.97
CA ASN A 85 -29.86 23.94 -1.38
C ASN A 85 -30.89 22.79 -1.46
N ALA A 86 -32.16 23.17 -1.51
CA ALA A 86 -33.27 22.23 -1.72
C ALA A 86 -34.30 22.83 -2.68
N THR A 87 -34.80 22.02 -3.61
CA THR A 87 -35.96 22.34 -4.45
C THR A 87 -37.11 21.43 -4.05
N GLN A 88 -38.34 21.96 -4.12
CA GLN A 88 -39.55 21.16 -3.93
C GLN A 88 -40.05 20.68 -5.29
N GLU A 89 -40.24 19.38 -5.43
CA GLU A 89 -40.70 18.74 -6.67
C GLU A 89 -42.22 18.47 -6.62
N PRO A 90 -42.88 18.31 -7.78
CA PRO A 90 -44.25 17.82 -7.85
C PRO A 90 -44.42 16.51 -7.06
N SER A 91 -45.52 16.41 -6.31
CA SER A 91 -45.79 15.27 -5.42
C SER A 91 -47.28 14.93 -5.40
N GLU A 92 -47.57 13.66 -5.13
CA GLU A 92 -48.93 13.16 -4.94
C GLU A 92 -49.54 13.72 -3.64
N PRO A 93 -50.89 13.78 -3.53
CA PRO A 93 -51.56 14.18 -2.29
C PRO A 93 -51.08 13.35 -1.09
N GLY A 94 -50.67 14.02 -0.01
CA GLY A 94 -50.16 13.37 1.20
C GLY A 94 -48.64 13.17 1.22
N CYS A 95 -47.93 13.56 0.17
CA CYS A 95 -46.47 13.48 0.06
C CYS A 95 -45.85 14.85 -0.23
N MET A 96 -44.57 15.00 0.11
CA MET A 96 -43.73 16.10 -0.39
C MET A 96 -42.43 15.54 -0.91
N ASN A 97 -42.11 15.86 -2.17
CA ASN A 97 -40.84 15.47 -2.79
C ASN A 97 -39.86 16.64 -2.74
N PHE A 98 -38.61 16.34 -2.37
CA PHE A 98 -37.54 17.32 -2.36
C PHE A 98 -36.30 16.76 -3.05
N THR A 99 -35.64 17.61 -3.83
CA THR A 99 -34.29 17.38 -4.33
C THR A 99 -33.34 18.22 -3.48
N ILE A 100 -32.36 17.58 -2.84
CA ILE A 100 -31.38 18.25 -1.98
C ILE A 100 -30.00 18.17 -2.63
N PHE A 101 -29.32 19.30 -2.72
CA PHE A 101 -27.95 19.38 -3.24
C PHE A 101 -26.96 19.75 -2.14
N SER A 102 -25.81 19.08 -2.12
CA SER A 102 -24.66 19.47 -1.30
C SER A 102 -23.54 20.02 -2.18
N PRO A 103 -22.74 20.99 -1.69
CA PRO A 103 -21.62 21.51 -2.47
C PRO A 103 -20.49 20.47 -2.59
N ALA A 104 -19.69 20.59 -3.65
CA ALA A 104 -18.58 19.66 -3.95
C ALA A 104 -17.41 19.75 -2.95
N ASN A 105 -17.36 20.78 -2.11
CA ASN A 105 -16.42 20.93 -1.01
C ASN A 105 -17.05 20.66 0.37
N ALA A 106 -18.22 20.02 0.42
CA ALA A 106 -18.81 19.61 1.69
C ALA A 106 -17.87 18.65 2.46
N VAL A 107 -17.92 18.73 3.78
CA VAL A 107 -17.22 17.81 4.69
C VAL A 107 -17.76 16.39 4.47
N ILE A 108 -16.89 15.38 4.42
CA ILE A 108 -17.34 13.97 4.34
C ILE A 108 -17.66 13.43 5.75
N GLY A 109 -18.55 12.43 5.83
CA GLY A 109 -18.88 11.73 7.06
C GLY A 109 -20.39 11.57 7.29
N ARG A 110 -20.76 11.32 8.55
CA ARG A 110 -22.15 11.08 8.95
C ARG A 110 -22.87 12.40 9.25
N TYR A 111 -23.96 12.63 8.53
CA TYR A 111 -24.80 13.80 8.68
C TYR A 111 -26.13 13.46 9.36
N LYS A 112 -26.63 14.40 10.16
CA LYS A 112 -28.01 14.47 10.60
C LYS A 112 -28.73 15.51 9.75
N LEU A 113 -29.87 15.13 9.17
CA LEU A 113 -30.76 16.03 8.43
C LEU A 113 -31.99 16.36 9.27
N LYS A 114 -32.23 17.65 9.51
CA LYS A 114 -33.45 18.14 10.16
C LYS A 114 -34.24 19.02 9.20
N LEU A 115 -35.56 19.05 9.40
CA LEU A 115 -36.46 20.01 8.78
C LEU A 115 -37.00 20.93 9.87
N GLN A 116 -36.77 22.22 9.72
CA GLN A 116 -37.43 23.27 10.48
C GLN A 116 -38.62 23.78 9.67
N ILE A 117 -39.77 23.87 10.33
CA ILE A 117 -41.03 24.28 9.73
C ILE A 117 -41.51 25.51 10.49
N VAL A 118 -41.78 26.58 9.74
CA VAL A 118 -42.37 27.82 10.27
C VAL A 118 -43.81 27.92 9.75
N SER A 119 -44.77 27.78 10.67
CA SER A 119 -46.21 27.89 10.38
C SER A 119 -46.77 29.06 11.18
N GLY A 120 -46.88 30.23 10.55
CA GLY A 120 -47.18 31.49 11.25
C GLY A 120 -46.10 31.83 12.28
N ASN A 121 -46.48 32.02 13.55
CA ASN A 121 -45.54 32.33 14.64
C ASN A 121 -44.93 31.09 15.33
N LYS A 122 -45.24 29.88 14.87
CA LYS A 122 -44.74 28.64 15.48
C LYS A 122 -43.60 28.07 14.67
N VAL A 123 -42.48 27.82 15.34
CA VAL A 123 -41.31 27.13 14.78
C VAL A 123 -41.24 25.73 15.37
N SER A 124 -41.18 24.72 14.52
CA SER A 124 -40.94 23.32 14.93
C SER A 124 -39.74 22.76 14.18
N SER A 125 -39.04 21.77 14.76
CA SER A 125 -37.89 21.13 14.12
C SER A 125 -37.97 19.62 14.30
N ILE A 126 -37.85 18.88 13.20
CA ILE A 126 -38.01 17.43 13.13
C ILE A 126 -36.73 16.81 12.56
N LEU A 127 -36.22 15.76 13.19
CA LEU A 127 -35.12 14.96 12.63
C LEU A 127 -35.69 14.05 11.54
N LEU A 128 -35.23 14.24 10.30
CA LEU A 128 -35.64 13.41 9.16
C LEU A 128 -34.87 12.09 9.13
N GLY A 129 -33.60 12.10 9.57
CA GLY A 129 -32.76 10.92 9.69
C GLY A 129 -31.28 11.23 9.52
N GLN A 130 -30.52 10.22 9.12
CA GLN A 130 -29.07 10.29 8.94
C GLN A 130 -28.67 9.75 7.56
N PHE A 131 -27.59 10.30 7.02
CA PHE A 131 -26.97 9.83 5.79
C PHE A 131 -25.45 9.97 5.87
N VAL A 132 -24.73 9.23 5.04
CA VAL A 132 -23.29 9.34 4.86
C VAL A 132 -23.01 10.15 3.60
N LEU A 133 -22.12 11.13 3.68
CA LEU A 133 -21.62 11.89 2.54
C LEU A 133 -20.15 11.54 2.28
N LEU A 134 -19.82 11.15 1.06
CA LEU A 134 -18.49 10.74 0.63
C LEU A 134 -17.89 11.73 -0.39
N PHE A 135 -16.59 11.57 -0.68
CA PHE A 135 -15.97 12.23 -1.82
C PHE A 135 -16.60 11.77 -3.15
N ASN A 136 -16.57 12.65 -4.16
CA ASN A 136 -17.21 12.41 -5.45
C ASN A 136 -16.26 12.44 -6.66
N PRO A 137 -15.67 11.29 -7.04
CA PRO A 137 -14.85 11.16 -8.24
C PRO A 137 -15.58 11.44 -9.57
N TRP A 138 -16.92 11.49 -9.56
CA TRP A 138 -17.75 11.76 -10.74
C TRP A 138 -18.11 13.24 -10.89
N CYS A 139 -17.94 14.07 -9.84
CA CYS A 139 -18.28 15.48 -9.88
C CYS A 139 -17.07 16.32 -10.34
N PRO A 140 -17.14 17.04 -11.48
CA PRO A 140 -16.03 17.85 -11.99
C PRO A 140 -15.53 18.96 -11.04
N ASN A 141 -16.39 19.38 -10.11
CA ASN A 141 -16.08 20.42 -9.12
C ASN A 141 -15.45 19.85 -7.84
N ASP A 142 -15.36 18.53 -7.70
CA ASP A 142 -14.73 17.88 -6.55
C ASP A 142 -13.22 17.76 -6.77
N ASP A 143 -12.44 18.01 -5.73
CA ASP A 143 -10.98 17.89 -5.73
C ASP A 143 -10.48 16.48 -6.10
N VAL A 144 -11.31 15.44 -5.93
CA VAL A 144 -10.98 14.05 -6.31
C VAL A 144 -11.49 13.63 -7.68
N TYR A 145 -12.00 14.58 -8.50
CA TYR A 145 -12.57 14.28 -9.81
C TYR A 145 -11.61 13.50 -10.71
N MET A 146 -12.08 12.38 -11.25
CA MET A 146 -11.33 11.55 -12.17
C MET A 146 -12.18 11.32 -13.42
N ALA A 147 -11.82 11.98 -14.54
CA ALA A 147 -12.68 12.02 -15.72
C ALA A 147 -12.89 10.66 -16.39
N ASN A 148 -11.89 9.77 -16.35
CA ASN A 148 -11.94 8.49 -17.05
C ASN A 148 -12.80 7.47 -16.30
N GLU A 149 -13.87 7.00 -16.93
CA GLU A 149 -14.80 6.04 -16.31
C GLU A 149 -14.13 4.71 -15.94
N LYS A 150 -13.28 4.15 -16.81
CA LYS A 150 -12.60 2.87 -16.51
C LYS A 150 -11.65 3.01 -15.31
N GLU A 151 -11.00 4.17 -15.18
CA GLU A 151 -10.16 4.46 -14.02
C GLU A 151 -10.98 4.63 -12.74
N ARG A 152 -12.16 5.26 -12.78
CA ARG A 152 -13.07 5.31 -11.61
C ARG A 152 -13.53 3.91 -11.20
N GLN A 153 -13.87 3.06 -12.18
CA GLN A 153 -14.20 1.66 -11.92
C GLN A 153 -13.04 0.94 -11.22
N GLU A 154 -11.80 1.07 -11.70
CA GLU A 154 -10.64 0.40 -11.10
C GLU A 154 -10.23 0.98 -9.73
N TYR A 155 -10.19 2.29 -9.60
CA TYR A 155 -9.54 2.97 -8.48
C TYR A 155 -10.51 3.35 -7.35
N VAL A 156 -11.82 3.17 -7.55
CA VAL A 156 -12.86 3.42 -6.53
C VAL A 156 -13.72 2.17 -6.32
N LEU A 157 -14.27 1.59 -7.38
CA LEU A 157 -15.30 0.56 -7.28
C LEU A 157 -14.74 -0.88 -7.30
N ASN A 158 -13.56 -1.13 -7.84
CA ASN A 158 -12.98 -2.47 -7.81
C ASN A 158 -12.56 -2.82 -6.38
N ASP A 159 -13.11 -3.89 -5.81
CA ASP A 159 -12.85 -4.35 -4.45
C ASP A 159 -11.83 -5.50 -4.39
N SER A 160 -11.29 -5.88 -5.55
CA SER A 160 -10.27 -6.91 -5.72
C SER A 160 -9.00 -6.31 -6.32
N GLY A 161 -7.85 -6.68 -5.77
CA GLY A 161 -6.56 -6.07 -6.10
C GLY A 161 -5.47 -7.09 -6.46
N ILE A 162 -4.38 -6.56 -7.02
CA ILE A 162 -3.11 -7.25 -7.23
C ILE A 162 -2.01 -6.35 -6.67
N ILE A 163 -1.18 -6.92 -5.79
CA ILE A 163 0.01 -6.28 -5.24
C ILE A 163 1.22 -7.03 -5.79
N PHE A 164 2.14 -6.29 -6.41
CA PHE A 164 3.35 -6.89 -6.95
C PHE A 164 4.39 -7.07 -5.84
N GLN A 165 5.04 -8.23 -5.79
CA GLN A 165 6.07 -8.57 -4.80
C GLN A 165 7.25 -9.29 -5.49
N GLY A 166 8.14 -9.90 -4.71
CA GLY A 166 9.26 -10.69 -5.25
C GLY A 166 10.57 -9.92 -5.40
N LEU A 167 11.20 -9.99 -6.57
CA LEU A 167 12.45 -9.30 -6.94
C LEU A 167 12.28 -8.54 -8.25
N GLU A 168 13.14 -7.55 -8.53
CA GLU A 168 13.08 -6.75 -9.75
C GLU A 168 13.06 -7.59 -11.05
N LYS A 169 13.73 -8.75 -11.04
CA LYS A 169 13.83 -9.67 -12.21
C LYS A 169 12.84 -10.84 -12.15
N TYR A 170 12.10 -10.96 -11.05
CA TYR A 170 11.14 -12.02 -10.81
C TYR A 170 9.98 -11.46 -9.99
N ILE A 171 9.14 -10.69 -10.70
CA ILE A 171 8.00 -9.98 -10.11
C ILE A 171 6.84 -10.95 -9.97
N GLN A 172 6.35 -11.14 -8.76
CA GLN A 172 5.20 -11.99 -8.44
C GLN A 172 3.94 -11.16 -8.27
N GLN A 173 2.79 -11.77 -8.53
CA GLN A 173 1.47 -11.18 -8.35
C GLN A 173 0.81 -11.79 -7.11
N GLU A 174 0.47 -10.96 -6.14
CA GLU A 174 -0.29 -11.37 -4.97
C GLU A 174 -1.67 -10.75 -5.00
N ALA A 175 -2.70 -11.58 -4.94
CA ALA A 175 -4.07 -11.10 -4.84
C ALA A 175 -4.32 -10.43 -3.48
N TRP A 176 -5.16 -9.39 -3.48
CA TRP A 176 -5.55 -8.71 -2.25
C TRP A 176 -7.04 -8.35 -2.27
N ASN A 177 -7.78 -8.83 -1.29
CA ASN A 177 -9.20 -8.50 -1.11
C ASN A 177 -9.32 -7.14 -0.40
N TYR A 178 -9.57 -6.07 -1.16
CA TYR A 178 -9.81 -4.75 -0.55
C TYR A 178 -11.13 -4.74 0.20
N GLY A 179 -12.20 -5.25 -0.42
CA GLY A 179 -13.51 -5.45 0.19
C GLY A 179 -14.13 -4.19 0.82
N GLN A 180 -13.93 -3.00 0.22
CA GLN A 180 -14.43 -1.74 0.77
C GLN A 180 -15.97 -1.67 0.91
N PHE A 181 -16.68 -2.58 0.25
CA PHE A 181 -18.14 -2.67 0.24
C PHE A 181 -18.70 -3.79 1.11
N GLU A 182 -17.83 -4.55 1.76
CA GLU A 182 -18.24 -5.56 2.73
C GLU A 182 -18.84 -4.91 3.97
N GLU A 183 -19.66 -5.69 4.69
CA GLU A 183 -20.35 -5.22 5.89
C GLU A 183 -19.38 -4.65 6.93
N ASP A 184 -19.82 -3.57 7.58
CA ASP A 184 -19.09 -2.73 8.54
C ASP A 184 -17.92 -1.92 7.96
N ILE A 185 -17.42 -2.19 6.75
CA ILE A 185 -16.13 -1.62 6.30
C ILE A 185 -16.19 -0.10 6.14
N LEU A 186 -17.27 0.45 5.59
CA LEU A 186 -17.45 1.91 5.51
C LEU A 186 -17.48 2.55 6.92
N ASP A 187 -18.17 1.91 7.87
CA ASP A 187 -18.30 2.42 9.24
C ASP A 187 -16.98 2.38 9.98
N ILE A 188 -16.22 1.31 9.78
CA ILE A 188 -14.87 1.18 10.31
C ILE A 188 -13.97 2.26 9.70
N SER A 189 -14.03 2.49 8.39
CA SER A 189 -13.26 3.54 7.72
C SER A 189 -13.57 4.94 8.24
N LEU A 190 -14.84 5.26 8.51
CA LEU A 190 -15.22 6.51 9.16
C LEU A 190 -14.70 6.58 10.61
N ALA A 191 -14.79 5.47 11.35
CA ALA A 191 -14.27 5.38 12.71
C ALA A 191 -12.73 5.52 12.76
N VAL A 192 -11.99 5.15 11.71
CA VAL A 192 -10.55 5.41 11.62
C VAL A 192 -10.26 6.91 11.74
N LEU A 193 -11.05 7.77 11.09
CA LEU A 193 -10.89 9.24 11.19
C LEU A 193 -11.17 9.74 12.62
N ASP A 194 -12.23 9.24 13.25
CA ASP A 194 -12.64 9.63 14.62
C ASP A 194 -11.66 9.15 15.71
N ARG A 195 -10.66 8.34 15.35
CA ARG A 195 -9.65 7.80 16.29
C ARG A 195 -8.27 8.43 16.14
N SER A 196 -8.09 9.34 15.17
CA SER A 196 -6.82 10.03 14.93
C SER A 196 -6.37 10.91 16.10
N LEU A 197 -5.07 11.20 16.21
CA LEU A 197 -4.59 12.21 17.17
C LEU A 197 -5.21 13.57 16.89
N ASN A 198 -5.41 13.94 15.61
CA ASN A 198 -6.06 15.17 15.22
C ASN A 198 -7.47 15.28 15.82
N HIS A 199 -8.27 14.21 15.69
CA HIS A 199 -9.62 14.17 16.23
C HIS A 199 -9.62 14.19 17.76
N ARG A 200 -8.68 13.51 18.42
CA ARG A 200 -8.59 13.54 19.89
C ARG A 200 -8.19 14.91 20.43
N GLN A 201 -7.36 15.64 19.68
CA GLN A 201 -6.86 16.95 20.08
C GLN A 201 -7.96 18.02 19.91
N ASP A 202 -8.60 18.05 18.75
CA ASP A 202 -9.71 18.96 18.47
C ASP A 202 -10.70 18.30 17.49
N PRO A 203 -11.76 17.64 18.00
CA PRO A 203 -12.74 16.97 17.16
C PRO A 203 -13.48 17.90 16.18
N ALA A 204 -13.68 19.17 16.56
CA ALA A 204 -14.42 20.12 15.73
C ALA A 204 -13.59 20.54 14.52
N VAL A 205 -12.32 20.87 14.75
CA VAL A 205 -11.36 21.23 13.70
C VAL A 205 -11.00 20.04 12.82
N ASP A 206 -10.84 18.84 13.40
CA ASP A 206 -10.60 17.63 12.60
C ASP A 206 -11.75 17.39 11.62
N VAL A 207 -13.00 17.42 12.09
CA VAL A 207 -14.17 17.21 11.22
C VAL A 207 -14.28 18.30 10.16
N SER A 208 -14.05 19.58 10.49
CA SER A 208 -14.11 20.65 9.48
C SER A 208 -13.09 20.48 8.36
N ASN A 209 -11.94 19.86 8.64
CA ASN A 209 -10.89 19.59 7.64
C ASN A 209 -11.16 18.35 6.78
N ARG A 210 -12.19 17.53 7.09
CA ARG A 210 -12.53 16.33 6.29
C ARG A 210 -13.16 16.69 4.94
N ASN A 211 -13.34 17.96 4.61
CA ASN A 211 -13.63 18.36 3.22
C ASN A 211 -12.41 18.27 2.29
N ASN A 212 -11.20 18.14 2.82
CA ASN A 212 -9.97 18.21 2.05
C ASN A 212 -9.34 16.82 1.88
N PRO A 213 -9.19 16.30 0.64
CA PRO A 213 -8.59 14.98 0.42
C PRO A 213 -7.11 14.93 0.83
N ILE A 214 -6.39 16.06 0.83
CA ILE A 214 -5.01 16.15 1.33
C ILE A 214 -4.97 15.79 2.81
N TYR A 215 -5.87 16.40 3.59
CA TYR A 215 -5.96 16.19 5.03
C TYR A 215 -6.37 14.76 5.37
N VAL A 216 -7.49 14.29 4.78
CA VAL A 216 -8.01 12.94 5.01
C VAL A 216 -6.95 11.89 4.68
N SER A 217 -6.31 12.00 3.52
CA SER A 217 -5.27 11.07 3.09
C SER A 217 -4.09 11.01 4.06
N ARG A 218 -3.65 12.17 4.56
CA ARG A 218 -2.55 12.24 5.51
C ARG A 218 -2.91 11.63 6.87
N VAL A 219 -4.11 11.91 7.39
CA VAL A 219 -4.62 11.30 8.62
C VAL A 219 -4.70 9.77 8.49
N ILE A 220 -5.20 9.26 7.36
CA ILE A 220 -5.24 7.81 7.11
C ILE A 220 -3.84 7.20 7.08
N SER A 221 -2.85 7.85 6.46
CA SER A 221 -1.46 7.36 6.46
C SER A 221 -0.89 7.17 7.88
N ALA A 222 -1.29 8.03 8.83
CA ALA A 222 -0.92 7.91 10.22
C ALA A 222 -1.71 6.81 10.93
N MET A 223 -3.04 6.81 10.76
CA MET A 223 -3.95 5.95 11.51
C MET A 223 -3.89 4.47 11.13
N VAL A 224 -3.44 4.14 9.92
CA VAL A 224 -3.34 2.74 9.50
C VAL A 224 -2.21 2.02 10.23
N ASN A 225 -1.17 2.72 10.71
CA ASN A 225 -0.14 2.13 11.57
C ASN A 225 -0.35 2.46 13.06
N SER A 226 0.14 1.61 13.95
CA SER A 226 -0.11 1.72 15.39
C SER A 226 1.01 2.36 16.22
N ASN A 227 1.94 3.10 15.62
CA ASN A 227 3.20 3.45 16.29
C ASN A 227 3.05 4.60 17.30
N ASP A 228 2.39 5.69 16.90
CA ASP A 228 2.15 6.84 17.79
C ASP A 228 0.71 6.88 18.30
N GLU A 229 -0.18 6.22 17.57
CA GLU A 229 -1.61 6.17 17.86
C GLU A 229 -2.04 4.71 18.06
N LYS A 230 -3.21 4.47 18.67
CA LYS A 230 -3.85 3.14 18.68
C LYS A 230 -4.44 2.81 17.30
N GLY A 231 -3.63 2.99 16.25
CA GLY A 231 -3.99 2.77 14.86
C GLY A 231 -4.21 1.30 14.52
N VAL A 232 -4.46 1.03 13.24
CA VAL A 232 -5.03 -0.25 12.80
C VAL A 232 -4.03 -1.40 12.93
N VAL A 233 -2.83 -1.27 12.36
CA VAL A 233 -1.89 -2.38 12.16
C VAL A 233 -0.58 -2.16 12.92
N GLU A 234 -0.12 -3.18 13.65
CA GLU A 234 1.19 -3.21 14.31
C GLU A 234 2.24 -3.83 13.36
N GLY A 235 3.30 -3.09 13.05
CA GLY A 235 4.33 -3.52 12.11
C GLY A 235 5.37 -4.47 12.73
N LYS A 236 5.79 -5.51 12.01
CA LYS A 236 6.88 -6.39 12.46
C LYS A 236 7.69 -7.01 11.32
N TRP A 237 9.01 -6.81 11.38
CA TRP A 237 9.99 -7.25 10.37
C TRP A 237 11.13 -8.08 10.97
N ASN A 238 10.90 -8.81 12.07
CA ASN A 238 11.97 -9.60 12.68
C ASN A 238 11.90 -11.11 12.35
N GLY A 239 10.85 -11.56 11.66
CA GLY A 239 10.63 -12.95 11.29
C GLY A 239 10.12 -13.85 12.44
N LYS A 240 9.59 -13.27 13.52
CA LYS A 240 9.04 -14.02 14.66
C LYS A 240 7.66 -13.49 15.03
N TYR A 241 6.60 -14.24 14.73
CA TYR A 241 5.21 -13.75 14.79
C TYR A 241 4.32 -14.42 15.84
N TYR A 242 4.86 -15.18 16.80
CA TYR A 242 4.11 -16.01 17.77
C TYR A 242 2.91 -15.35 18.46
N SER A 243 2.98 -14.04 18.71
CA SER A 243 1.94 -13.24 19.40
C SER A 243 0.94 -12.57 18.45
N GLY A 244 0.88 -12.98 17.18
CA GLY A 244 0.02 -12.38 16.16
C GLY A 244 -0.04 -13.21 14.89
N THR A 245 -0.59 -12.62 13.83
CA THR A 245 -0.65 -13.23 12.50
C THR A 245 0.64 -12.90 11.75
N ASN A 246 1.24 -13.90 11.09
CA ASN A 246 2.32 -13.67 10.14
C ASN A 246 1.84 -12.74 9.02
N PRO A 247 2.52 -11.61 8.73
CA PRO A 247 2.12 -10.66 7.69
C PRO A 247 1.85 -11.30 6.31
N LEU A 248 2.55 -12.38 5.97
CA LEU A 248 2.38 -13.08 4.70
C LEU A 248 1.05 -13.86 4.62
N GLN A 249 0.41 -14.17 5.76
CA GLN A 249 -0.88 -14.89 5.78
C GLN A 249 -2.10 -13.99 5.52
N TRP A 250 -1.93 -12.68 5.45
CA TRP A 250 -3.05 -11.81 5.10
C TRP A 250 -3.30 -11.85 3.59
N SER A 251 -4.57 -12.04 3.22
CA SER A 251 -5.02 -11.96 1.83
C SER A 251 -5.99 -10.79 1.60
N GLY A 252 -6.34 -10.03 2.64
CA GLY A 252 -7.25 -8.90 2.50
C GLY A 252 -7.32 -7.95 3.69
N SER A 253 -7.95 -6.80 3.45
CA SER A 253 -8.14 -5.73 4.44
C SER A 253 -9.32 -5.99 5.38
N VAL A 254 -10.34 -6.71 4.90
CA VAL A 254 -11.64 -6.89 5.59
C VAL A 254 -11.45 -7.47 6.99
N THR A 255 -10.74 -8.60 7.10
CA THR A 255 -10.50 -9.25 8.40
C THR A 255 -9.67 -8.38 9.34
N ILE A 256 -8.70 -7.63 8.81
CA ILE A 256 -7.85 -6.73 9.60
C ILE A 256 -8.70 -5.61 10.21
N LEU A 257 -9.48 -4.90 9.39
CA LEU A 257 -10.34 -3.80 9.84
C LEU A 257 -11.39 -4.27 10.86
N ARG A 258 -12.05 -5.41 10.60
CA ARG A 258 -13.01 -6.01 11.55
C ARG A 258 -12.35 -6.42 12.87
N LYS A 259 -11.16 -7.02 12.84
CA LYS A 259 -10.41 -7.38 14.06
C LYS A 259 -10.05 -6.14 14.89
N TRP A 260 -9.58 -5.08 14.25
CA TRP A 260 -9.28 -3.82 14.93
C TRP A 260 -10.54 -3.25 15.60
N TYR A 261 -11.64 -3.15 14.86
CA TYR A 261 -12.89 -2.60 15.35
C TYR A 261 -13.49 -3.43 16.50
N ARG A 262 -13.70 -4.74 16.30
CA ARG A 262 -14.23 -5.67 17.32
C ARG A 262 -13.31 -5.80 18.52
N GLY A 263 -12.00 -5.64 18.32
CA GLY A 263 -10.98 -5.60 19.37
C GLY A 263 -10.98 -4.32 20.21
N ARG A 264 -11.97 -3.44 20.06
CA ARG A 264 -12.04 -2.10 20.67
C ARG A 264 -10.83 -1.24 20.32
N TYR A 265 -10.50 -1.23 19.03
CA TYR A 265 -9.40 -0.43 18.45
C TYR A 265 -8.01 -0.83 18.96
N LYS A 266 -7.84 -2.10 19.34
CA LYS A 266 -6.52 -2.66 19.65
C LYS A 266 -5.76 -2.93 18.34
N PRO A 267 -4.48 -2.55 18.24
CA PRO A 267 -3.68 -2.81 17.04
C PRO A 267 -3.69 -4.28 16.62
N VAL A 268 -3.85 -4.52 15.32
CA VAL A 268 -3.84 -5.85 14.72
C VAL A 268 -2.42 -6.27 14.42
N ARG A 269 -2.01 -7.38 15.03
CA ARG A 269 -0.68 -7.98 14.89
C ARG A 269 -0.69 -9.05 13.80
N TYR A 270 0.19 -9.06 12.82
CA TYR A 270 1.17 -8.04 12.43
C TYR A 270 1.03 -7.69 10.94
N GLY A 271 1.58 -6.56 10.53
CA GLY A 271 1.67 -6.16 9.12
C GLY A 271 3.07 -5.82 8.65
N GLN A 272 3.23 -5.80 7.33
CA GLN A 272 4.39 -5.28 6.59
C GLN A 272 3.87 -4.37 5.45
N CYS A 273 4.75 -3.76 4.65
CA CYS A 273 4.38 -2.64 3.78
C CYS A 273 3.16 -2.89 2.88
N TRP A 274 3.04 -4.07 2.26
CA TRP A 274 1.87 -4.41 1.44
C TRP A 274 0.57 -4.52 2.24
N VAL A 275 0.64 -4.94 3.50
CA VAL A 275 -0.52 -4.99 4.41
C VAL A 275 -0.99 -3.59 4.74
N PHE A 276 -0.06 -2.69 5.08
CA PHE A 276 -0.37 -1.27 5.33
C PHE A 276 -0.96 -0.62 4.07
N ALA A 277 -0.37 -0.88 2.90
CA ALA A 277 -0.86 -0.33 1.64
C ALA A 277 -2.24 -0.89 1.24
N GLY A 278 -2.49 -2.19 1.47
CA GLY A 278 -3.77 -2.83 1.23
C GLY A 278 -4.89 -2.23 2.08
N VAL A 279 -4.66 -2.08 3.38
CA VAL A 279 -5.60 -1.46 4.32
C VAL A 279 -5.84 0.02 3.97
N THR A 280 -4.78 0.77 3.67
CA THR A 280 -4.87 2.18 3.27
C THR A 280 -5.71 2.35 2.00
N CYS A 281 -5.50 1.49 0.99
CA CYS A 281 -6.28 1.49 -0.24
C CYS A 281 -7.77 1.26 0.04
N THR A 282 -8.10 0.24 0.85
CA THR A 282 -9.49 -0.05 1.24
C THR A 282 -10.16 1.14 1.90
N VAL A 283 -9.49 1.75 2.89
CA VAL A 283 -10.07 2.90 3.62
C VAL A 283 -10.30 4.08 2.68
N LEU A 284 -9.32 4.45 1.86
CA LEU A 284 -9.46 5.60 0.95
C LEU A 284 -10.50 5.36 -0.15
N ARG A 285 -10.55 4.17 -0.75
CA ARG A 285 -11.60 3.78 -1.72
C ARG A 285 -12.99 3.82 -1.09
N SER A 286 -13.13 3.33 0.14
CA SER A 286 -14.41 3.35 0.86
C SER A 286 -14.92 4.78 1.11
N LEU A 287 -14.02 5.75 1.27
CA LEU A 287 -14.34 7.17 1.46
C LEU A 287 -14.58 7.92 0.13
N GLY A 288 -14.36 7.26 -1.01
CA GLY A 288 -14.52 7.84 -2.34
C GLY A 288 -13.30 8.55 -2.89
N ILE A 289 -12.10 8.35 -2.33
CA ILE A 289 -10.85 8.86 -2.91
C ILE A 289 -10.32 7.79 -3.88
N PRO A 290 -10.09 8.10 -5.18
CA PRO A 290 -9.51 7.13 -6.10
C PRO A 290 -8.08 6.79 -5.68
N THR A 291 -7.81 5.53 -5.41
CA THR A 291 -6.53 5.08 -4.85
C THR A 291 -6.06 3.78 -5.51
N ARG A 292 -4.74 3.67 -5.73
CA ARG A 292 -4.08 2.45 -6.20
C ARG A 292 -2.86 2.10 -5.35
N VAL A 293 -2.48 0.83 -5.36
CA VAL A 293 -1.27 0.33 -4.69
C VAL A 293 -0.09 0.36 -5.66
N ILE A 294 1.06 0.82 -5.18
CA ILE A 294 2.32 0.91 -5.92
C ILE A 294 3.37 0.04 -5.25
N THR A 295 4.09 -0.75 -6.04
CA THR A 295 5.29 -1.46 -5.59
C THR A 295 6.52 -0.86 -6.24
N ASN A 296 7.50 -0.48 -5.44
CA ASN A 296 8.82 -0.02 -5.88
C ASN A 296 9.89 -1.09 -5.57
N PHE A 297 10.58 -1.60 -6.59
CA PHE A 297 11.67 -2.58 -6.41
C PHE A 297 13.01 -1.89 -6.14
N ASN A 298 13.86 -2.52 -5.32
CA ASN A 298 15.07 -1.91 -4.78
C ASN A 298 14.78 -0.54 -4.12
N SER A 299 13.78 -0.49 -3.26
CA SER A 299 13.39 0.75 -2.60
C SER A 299 14.41 1.14 -1.53
N ALA A 300 14.95 2.34 -1.64
CA ALA A 300 15.88 2.88 -0.67
C ALA A 300 15.15 3.43 0.57
N HIS A 301 15.81 3.34 1.72
CA HIS A 301 15.47 4.07 2.92
C HIS A 301 16.72 4.86 3.34
N ASP A 302 16.78 6.12 2.91
CA ASP A 302 17.86 7.07 3.23
C ASP A 302 17.52 7.79 4.53
N ARG A 303 18.24 7.45 5.61
CA ARG A 303 17.97 8.03 6.93
C ARG A 303 18.79 9.29 7.22
N ASN A 304 19.88 9.49 6.49
CA ASN A 304 20.78 10.61 6.70
C ASN A 304 20.49 11.80 5.74
N ILE A 305 19.57 11.61 4.79
CA ILE A 305 19.02 12.61 3.87
C ILE A 305 20.12 13.18 2.96
N ASN A 306 21.01 12.33 2.45
CA ASN A 306 22.09 12.71 1.53
C ASN A 306 21.90 12.18 0.10
N LEU A 307 20.80 11.46 -0.18
CA LEU A 307 20.47 10.77 -1.43
C LEU A 307 21.47 9.67 -1.84
N SER A 308 22.17 9.09 -0.88
CA SER A 308 23.15 8.03 -1.07
C SER A 308 22.97 6.95 0.00
N ILE A 309 22.77 5.72 -0.43
CA ILE A 309 22.67 4.54 0.43
C ILE A 309 24.03 3.86 0.50
N ASP A 310 24.61 3.83 1.69
CA ASP A 310 25.90 3.18 1.93
C ASP A 310 25.72 1.74 2.45
N LYS A 311 26.16 0.74 1.68
CA LYS A 311 26.27 -0.64 2.18
C LYS A 311 27.70 -0.94 2.60
N TYR A 312 27.85 -1.50 3.79
CA TYR A 312 29.14 -1.94 4.30
C TYR A 312 29.17 -3.46 4.36
N VAL A 313 30.23 -4.05 3.81
CA VAL A 313 30.52 -5.49 3.92
C VAL A 313 31.94 -5.69 4.44
N ASP A 314 32.19 -6.79 5.15
CA ASP A 314 33.56 -7.17 5.51
C ASP A 314 34.22 -8.01 4.41
N ILE A 315 35.52 -8.27 4.57
CA ILE A 315 36.31 -9.11 3.66
C ILE A 315 35.86 -10.57 3.60
N SER A 316 34.87 -11.02 4.37
CA SER A 316 34.25 -12.35 4.28
C SER A 316 32.95 -12.35 3.48
N GLY A 317 32.50 -11.18 3.03
CA GLY A 317 31.22 -10.99 2.36
C GLY A 317 30.04 -10.80 3.33
N LYS A 318 30.29 -10.66 4.65
CA LYS A 318 29.24 -10.42 5.64
C LYS A 318 28.83 -8.95 5.60
N THR A 319 27.53 -8.69 5.59
CA THR A 319 27.00 -7.32 5.71
C THR A 319 27.22 -6.78 7.12
N LEU A 320 27.74 -5.56 7.23
CA LEU A 320 27.98 -4.85 8.47
C LEU A 320 26.93 -3.75 8.65
N HIS A 321 26.34 -3.68 9.85
CA HIS A 321 25.32 -2.69 10.20
C HIS A 321 25.96 -1.40 10.73
N LEU A 322 26.72 -0.71 9.88
CA LEU A 322 27.40 0.57 10.22
C LEU A 322 26.58 1.82 9.88
N THR A 323 25.48 1.65 9.14
CA THR A 323 24.48 2.69 8.85
C THR A 323 23.09 2.12 9.13
N GLU A 324 22.14 3.02 9.28
CA GLU A 324 20.71 2.71 9.36
C GLU A 324 20.04 2.75 7.99
N ASP A 325 20.77 3.17 6.94
CA ASP A 325 20.28 3.12 5.56
C ASP A 325 20.03 1.68 5.13
N SER A 326 19.00 1.48 4.31
CA SER A 326 18.67 0.15 3.81
C SER A 326 18.12 0.18 2.39
N VAL A 327 18.21 -0.96 1.71
CA VAL A 327 17.54 -1.18 0.42
C VAL A 327 16.66 -2.40 0.58
N TRP A 328 15.37 -2.23 0.42
CA TRP A 328 14.42 -3.33 0.47
C TRP A 328 14.29 -3.94 -0.92
N ASN A 329 14.09 -5.25 -1.01
CA ASN A 329 13.87 -5.91 -2.30
C ASN A 329 12.69 -5.29 -3.06
N PHE A 330 11.64 -4.96 -2.31
CA PHE A 330 10.57 -4.09 -2.75
C PHE A 330 10.00 -3.34 -1.54
N HIS A 331 9.31 -2.24 -1.80
CA HIS A 331 8.49 -1.53 -0.84
C HIS A 331 7.15 -1.17 -1.48
N VAL A 332 6.08 -1.15 -0.70
CA VAL A 332 4.72 -0.97 -1.20
C VAL A 332 4.07 0.21 -0.49
N TRP A 333 3.47 1.11 -1.26
CA TRP A 333 2.74 2.28 -0.78
C TRP A 333 1.49 2.52 -1.64
N ASN A 334 0.82 3.65 -1.45
CA ASN A 334 -0.37 4.04 -2.20
C ASN A 334 -0.15 5.31 -3.02
N GLU A 335 -0.89 5.43 -4.12
CA GLU A 335 -1.13 6.70 -4.80
C GLU A 335 -2.61 7.02 -4.74
N SER A 336 -2.97 8.24 -4.37
CA SER A 336 -4.34 8.74 -4.41
C SER A 336 -4.47 9.92 -5.37
N TRP A 337 -5.60 10.02 -6.05
CA TRP A 337 -5.86 11.03 -7.08
C TRP A 337 -6.64 12.21 -6.51
N PHE A 338 -6.02 13.39 -6.54
CA PHE A 338 -6.69 14.67 -6.27
C PHE A 338 -5.84 15.86 -6.70
N ILE A 339 -6.45 17.03 -6.76
CA ILE A 339 -5.76 18.30 -7.02
C ILE A 339 -5.01 18.79 -5.77
N ARG A 340 -3.94 19.57 -5.98
CA ARG A 340 -3.07 20.14 -4.94
C ARG A 340 -3.23 21.65 -4.87
N ARG A 341 -4.36 22.11 -4.33
CA ARG A 341 -4.65 23.55 -4.14
C ARG A 341 -3.54 24.29 -3.37
N ASP A 342 -2.80 23.58 -2.53
CA ASP A 342 -1.67 24.07 -1.75
C ASP A 342 -0.36 24.22 -2.55
N LEU A 343 -0.21 23.52 -3.68
CA LEU A 343 1.01 23.55 -4.52
C LEU A 343 0.79 24.14 -5.93
N GLY A 344 -0.45 24.17 -6.41
CA GLY A 344 -0.82 24.58 -7.76
C GLY A 344 -1.03 23.42 -8.74
N SER A 345 -1.70 23.69 -9.85
CA SER A 345 -2.24 22.68 -10.77
C SER A 345 -1.20 21.81 -11.48
N PHE A 346 0.05 22.27 -11.56
CA PHE A 346 1.15 21.45 -12.04
C PHE A 346 1.35 20.20 -11.17
N TYR A 347 0.97 20.21 -9.90
CA TYR A 347 1.18 19.09 -8.97
C TYR A 347 -0.06 18.21 -8.75
N ASP A 348 -1.15 18.48 -9.47
CA ASP A 348 -2.39 17.69 -9.45
C ASP A 348 -2.18 16.26 -9.96
N GLY A 349 -3.11 15.38 -9.58
CA GLY A 349 -3.16 13.99 -10.03
C GLY A 349 -2.71 13.03 -8.93
N TRP A 350 -1.82 12.08 -9.25
CA TRP A 350 -1.37 11.05 -8.32
C TRP A 350 -0.46 11.60 -7.21
N GLN A 351 -0.84 11.31 -5.97
CA GLN A 351 -0.14 11.70 -4.75
C GLN A 351 0.26 10.48 -3.93
N VAL A 352 1.53 10.35 -3.61
CA VAL A 352 2.11 9.25 -2.81
C VAL A 352 1.69 9.36 -1.36
N LEU A 353 1.19 8.27 -0.80
CA LEU A 353 0.85 8.08 0.62
C LEU A 353 1.50 6.78 1.09
N ASP A 354 2.14 6.81 2.26
CA ASP A 354 2.76 5.62 2.83
C ASP A 354 2.42 5.49 4.30
N ALA A 355 1.63 4.46 4.62
CA ALA A 355 1.27 4.14 6.00
C ALA A 355 2.32 3.27 6.70
N THR A 356 3.37 2.85 5.99
CA THR A 356 4.45 2.08 6.60
C THR A 356 5.27 2.99 7.52
N PRO A 357 5.48 2.63 8.80
CA PRO A 357 6.16 3.49 9.77
C PRO A 357 7.68 3.49 9.57
N GLN A 358 8.18 4.15 8.52
CA GLN A 358 9.61 4.27 8.23
C GLN A 358 10.20 5.55 8.82
N GLU A 359 9.64 6.71 8.46
CA GLU A 359 10.11 8.02 8.90
C GLU A 359 9.02 8.81 9.62
N ARG A 360 9.43 9.60 10.62
CA ARG A 360 8.51 10.51 11.33
C ARG A 360 8.41 11.82 10.57
N SER A 361 7.18 12.23 10.23
CA SER A 361 6.86 13.54 9.66
C SER A 361 6.12 14.40 10.67
N LYS A 362 6.70 15.56 11.02
CA LYS A 362 6.20 16.43 12.10
C LYS A 362 6.03 15.71 13.44
N GLY A 363 6.92 14.75 13.74
CA GLY A 363 6.97 14.06 15.02
C GLY A 363 6.21 12.73 15.10
N ILE A 364 5.37 12.40 14.10
CA ILE A 364 4.58 11.16 14.06
C ILE A 364 4.82 10.36 12.77
N TYR A 365 4.57 9.06 12.78
CA TYR A 365 4.68 8.15 11.64
C TYR A 365 3.50 8.33 10.68
N GLN A 366 3.68 9.26 9.75
CA GLN A 366 2.76 9.58 8.66
C GLN A 366 3.61 9.98 7.44
N CYS A 367 3.14 9.72 6.21
CA CYS A 367 3.87 10.07 5.01
C CYS A 367 2.93 10.46 3.86
N GLY A 368 3.21 11.61 3.25
CA GLY A 368 2.45 12.16 2.13
C GLY A 368 1.26 13.04 2.57
N PRO A 369 0.46 13.52 1.62
CA PRO A 369 0.55 13.28 0.17
C PRO A 369 1.72 13.98 -0.54
N ALA A 370 2.57 13.23 -1.24
CA ALA A 370 3.65 13.78 -2.07
C ALA A 370 3.28 13.71 -3.55
N SER A 371 3.31 14.83 -4.28
CA SER A 371 2.97 14.82 -5.71
C SER A 371 3.99 14.02 -6.52
N THR A 372 3.53 13.04 -7.29
CA THR A 372 4.40 12.23 -8.17
C THR A 372 5.19 13.09 -9.15
N ARG A 373 4.60 14.19 -9.62
CA ARG A 373 5.28 15.19 -10.47
C ARG A 373 6.38 15.94 -9.72
N ALA A 374 6.16 16.31 -8.45
CA ALA A 374 7.20 16.91 -7.62
C ALA A 374 8.37 15.94 -7.40
N ILE A 375 8.09 14.64 -7.22
CA ILE A 375 9.13 13.60 -7.16
C ILE A 375 9.90 13.53 -8.48
N LYS A 376 9.20 13.47 -9.61
CA LYS A 376 9.83 13.40 -10.94
C LYS A 376 10.71 14.61 -11.27
N GLU A 377 10.32 15.81 -10.84
CA GLU A 377 11.08 17.04 -11.07
C GLU A 377 12.10 17.36 -9.97
N GLY A 378 12.18 16.53 -8.92
CA GLY A 378 13.12 16.70 -7.80
C GLY A 378 12.82 17.91 -6.92
N ASP A 379 11.55 18.33 -6.83
CA ASP A 379 11.05 19.41 -5.98
C ASP A 379 10.85 18.95 -4.52
N VAL A 380 11.93 18.43 -3.94
CA VAL A 380 11.96 17.76 -2.62
C VAL A 380 11.69 18.67 -1.42
N ASN A 381 11.64 19.98 -1.64
CA ASN A 381 11.27 20.98 -0.63
C ASN A 381 9.76 21.14 -0.46
N LEU A 382 8.96 20.65 -1.39
CA LEU A 382 7.49 20.74 -1.33
C LEU A 382 6.92 19.71 -0.36
N ASP A 383 5.84 20.12 0.30
CA ASP A 383 5.08 19.23 1.17
C ASP A 383 4.30 18.19 0.32
N TYR A 384 4.13 16.96 0.78
CA TYR A 384 4.62 16.43 2.04
C TYR A 384 5.69 15.37 1.79
N ASP A 385 6.71 15.31 2.63
CA ASP A 385 7.66 14.18 2.71
C ASP A 385 8.39 13.85 1.38
N SER A 386 8.39 14.80 0.43
CA SER A 386 8.91 14.62 -0.93
C SER A 386 10.39 14.21 -0.95
N SER A 387 11.19 14.66 0.01
CA SER A 387 12.59 14.25 0.15
C SER A 387 12.76 12.76 0.42
N PHE A 388 11.91 12.18 1.27
CA PHE A 388 11.96 10.77 1.61
C PHE A 388 11.51 9.92 0.42
N VAL A 389 10.38 10.26 -0.19
CA VAL A 389 9.85 9.56 -1.37
C VAL A 389 10.83 9.65 -2.55
N PHE A 390 11.45 10.81 -2.77
CA PHE A 390 12.48 10.97 -3.81
C PHE A 390 13.69 10.08 -3.57
N ALA A 391 14.19 10.01 -2.33
CA ALA A 391 15.30 9.13 -1.99
C ALA A 391 14.95 7.65 -2.25
N ALA A 392 13.73 7.22 -1.92
CA ALA A 392 13.26 5.85 -2.11
C ALA A 392 13.34 5.35 -3.57
N VAL A 393 13.27 6.27 -4.55
CA VAL A 393 13.29 5.95 -5.99
C VAL A 393 14.52 6.44 -6.75
N ASN A 394 15.32 7.37 -6.20
CA ASN A 394 16.45 8.01 -6.89
C ASN A 394 17.78 7.97 -6.12
N ALA A 395 17.86 7.42 -4.91
CA ALA A 395 19.13 7.42 -4.17
C ALA A 395 20.23 6.65 -4.93
N ASP A 396 21.46 7.17 -4.89
CA ASP A 396 22.63 6.46 -5.39
C ASP A 396 22.98 5.32 -4.42
N TYR A 397 23.51 4.21 -4.91
CA TYR A 397 23.89 3.06 -4.08
C TYR A 397 25.39 2.86 -4.06
N VAL A 398 26.01 3.01 -2.90
CA VAL A 398 27.46 2.92 -2.72
C VAL A 398 27.79 1.71 -1.84
N THR A 399 28.73 0.88 -2.27
CA THR A 399 29.20 -0.27 -1.49
C THR A 399 30.64 -0.12 -1.06
N TRP A 400 30.88 -0.43 0.21
CA TRP A 400 32.16 -0.32 0.88
C TRP A 400 32.62 -1.67 1.44
N ILE A 401 33.86 -2.07 1.16
CA ILE A 401 34.52 -3.14 1.89
C ILE A 401 35.23 -2.54 3.12
N CYS A 402 34.95 -3.11 4.28
CA CYS A 402 35.61 -2.79 5.55
C CYS A 402 36.64 -3.87 5.88
N TYR A 403 37.90 -3.46 5.97
CA TYR A 403 39.02 -4.31 6.35
C TYR A 403 39.23 -4.31 7.86
N SER A 404 39.86 -5.37 8.39
CA SER A 404 40.15 -5.52 9.83
C SER A 404 41.01 -4.39 10.40
N ASN A 405 41.87 -3.79 9.59
CA ASN A 405 42.70 -2.62 9.94
C ASN A 405 41.92 -1.29 9.92
N LYS A 406 40.58 -1.31 9.94
CA LYS A 406 39.68 -0.15 9.85
C LYS A 406 39.74 0.63 8.53
N ARG A 407 40.50 0.18 7.53
CA ARG A 407 40.46 0.74 6.18
C ARG A 407 39.09 0.47 5.57
N LYS A 408 38.52 1.47 4.90
CA LYS A 408 37.31 1.35 4.08
C LYS A 408 37.67 1.62 2.64
N GLU A 409 37.25 0.74 1.75
CA GLU A 409 37.45 0.87 0.31
C GLU A 409 36.10 0.97 -0.38
N ARG A 410 35.96 1.95 -1.26
CA ARG A 410 34.77 2.12 -2.09
C ARG A 410 34.91 1.25 -3.34
N ILE A 411 34.16 0.16 -3.39
CA ILE A 411 34.30 -0.85 -4.44
C ILE A 411 33.26 -0.69 -5.55
N TYR A 412 32.14 -0.03 -5.27
CA TYR A 412 31.03 0.09 -6.21
C TYR A 412 30.18 1.32 -5.93
N SER A 413 29.75 1.98 -7.01
CA SER A 413 28.78 3.09 -6.98
C SER A 413 27.83 2.90 -8.14
N ASP A 414 26.55 2.73 -7.86
CA ASP A 414 25.50 2.53 -8.85
C ASP A 414 24.40 3.58 -8.68
N THR A 415 24.32 4.47 -9.66
CA THR A 415 23.32 5.54 -9.70
C THR A 415 21.99 5.05 -10.28
N ARG A 416 21.89 3.78 -10.68
CA ARG A 416 20.74 3.20 -11.38
C ARG A 416 20.08 2.09 -10.59
N LYS A 417 20.65 1.61 -9.47
CA LYS A 417 20.14 0.43 -8.75
C LYS A 417 18.76 0.63 -8.13
N ILE A 418 18.54 1.80 -7.56
CA ILE A 418 17.37 2.12 -6.72
C ILE A 418 16.18 2.49 -7.61
N GLY A 419 14.98 2.17 -7.15
CA GLY A 419 13.75 2.64 -7.80
C GLY A 419 13.47 1.95 -9.12
N LYS A 420 13.29 0.63 -9.14
CA LYS A 420 13.08 -0.16 -10.36
C LYS A 420 11.67 -0.69 -10.47
N PHE A 421 11.22 -0.83 -11.72
CA PHE A 421 9.95 -1.43 -12.11
C PHE A 421 8.80 -1.01 -11.19
N ILE A 422 8.66 0.30 -10.98
CA ILE A 422 7.61 0.83 -10.10
C ILE A 422 6.28 0.41 -10.72
N SER A 423 5.52 -0.44 -10.03
CA SER A 423 4.46 -1.24 -10.63
C SER A 423 3.13 -1.01 -9.94
N THR A 424 2.06 -1.05 -10.73
CA THR A 424 0.68 -1.06 -10.25
C THR A 424 -0.19 -1.96 -11.12
N LYS A 425 -1.35 -2.35 -10.61
CA LYS A 425 -2.32 -3.16 -11.35
C LYS A 425 -2.90 -2.35 -12.50
N ALA A 426 -3.04 -2.97 -13.66
CA ALA A 426 -3.70 -2.36 -14.81
C ALA A 426 -5.20 -2.11 -14.55
N VAL A 427 -5.72 -1.06 -15.18
CA VAL A 427 -7.16 -0.78 -15.22
C VAL A 427 -7.89 -1.94 -15.87
N GLY A 428 -8.82 -2.57 -15.14
CA GLY A 428 -9.69 -3.64 -15.64
C GLY A 428 -9.04 -5.00 -15.88
N THR A 429 -7.72 -5.17 -15.64
CA THR A 429 -7.04 -6.48 -15.77
C THR A 429 -6.05 -6.70 -14.62
N ASN A 430 -5.54 -7.92 -14.48
CA ASN A 430 -4.52 -8.26 -13.47
C ASN A 430 -3.08 -8.05 -13.99
N SER A 431 -2.92 -7.52 -15.20
CA SER A 431 -1.61 -7.24 -15.79
C SER A 431 -0.87 -6.15 -15.02
N ARG A 432 0.47 -6.21 -15.08
CA ARG A 432 1.36 -5.21 -14.49
C ARG A 432 1.46 -3.99 -15.40
N VAL A 433 1.28 -2.81 -14.85
CA VAL A 433 1.65 -1.54 -15.49
C VAL A 433 2.90 -0.99 -14.82
N ASP A 434 3.91 -0.68 -15.62
CA ASP A 434 5.11 0.00 -15.15
C ASP A 434 4.89 1.52 -15.17
N VAL A 435 4.99 2.16 -14.01
CA VAL A 435 4.84 3.59 -13.81
C VAL A 435 6.17 4.26 -13.41
N THR A 436 7.32 3.61 -13.64
CA THR A 436 8.64 4.17 -13.26
C THR A 436 8.87 5.56 -13.89
N ALA A 437 8.42 5.75 -15.13
CA ALA A 437 8.52 7.02 -15.85
C ALA A 437 7.69 8.16 -15.22
N ASN A 438 6.75 7.86 -14.33
CA ASN A 438 5.99 8.86 -13.58
C ASN A 438 6.77 9.40 -12.38
N TYR A 439 7.75 8.65 -11.88
CA TYR A 439 8.54 8.99 -10.69
C TYR A 439 9.91 9.57 -11.03
N LYS A 440 10.49 9.21 -12.18
CA LYS A 440 11.81 9.67 -12.58
C LYS A 440 12.02 9.62 -14.09
N TYR A 441 13.01 10.39 -14.52
CA TYR A 441 13.48 10.36 -15.90
C TYR A 441 14.30 9.10 -16.19
N PRO A 442 14.44 8.70 -17.47
CA PRO A 442 15.21 7.51 -17.83
C PRO A 442 16.65 7.54 -17.29
N GLU A 443 17.05 6.41 -16.71
CA GLU A 443 18.36 6.22 -16.09
C GLU A 443 19.51 6.47 -17.06
N GLY A 444 20.46 7.32 -16.66
CA GLY A 444 21.58 7.72 -17.51
C GLY A 444 21.28 8.85 -18.49
N SER A 445 20.05 9.40 -18.50
CA SER A 445 19.75 10.63 -19.24
C SER A 445 20.33 11.86 -18.54
N LEU A 446 20.63 12.91 -19.32
CA LEU A 446 21.09 14.19 -18.75
C LEU A 446 20.07 14.80 -17.77
N LYS A 447 18.78 14.66 -18.10
CA LYS A 447 17.68 15.22 -17.30
C LYS A 447 17.54 14.53 -15.94
N GLU A 448 17.67 13.20 -15.88
CA GLU A 448 17.69 12.43 -14.62
C GLU A 448 18.77 12.97 -13.67
N ARG A 449 19.99 13.14 -14.17
CA ARG A 449 21.10 13.63 -13.35
C ARG A 449 21.01 15.11 -12.98
N GLN A 450 20.40 15.94 -13.83
CA GLN A 450 20.07 17.34 -13.48
C GLN A 450 19.06 17.40 -12.34
N VAL A 451 17.98 16.61 -12.42
CA VAL A 451 16.94 16.52 -11.37
C VAL A 451 17.54 16.04 -10.05
N TYR A 452 18.37 14.99 -10.08
CA TYR A 452 19.06 14.54 -8.86
C TYR A 452 19.92 15.64 -8.24
N LYS A 453 20.75 16.35 -9.04
CA LYS A 453 21.61 17.44 -8.56
C LYS A 453 20.78 18.59 -7.97
N LYS A 454 19.64 18.92 -8.59
CA LYS A 454 18.67 19.89 -8.08
C LYS A 454 18.15 19.46 -6.70
N ALA A 455 17.66 18.22 -6.56
CA ALA A 455 17.18 17.69 -5.30
C ALA A 455 18.26 17.73 -4.21
N LEU A 456 19.48 17.28 -4.52
CA LEU A 456 20.61 17.32 -3.58
C LEU A 456 20.93 18.74 -3.10
N LYS A 457 20.85 19.74 -3.99
CA LYS A 457 21.06 21.15 -3.62
C LYS A 457 19.97 21.63 -2.67
N LEU A 458 18.71 21.31 -2.94
CA LEU A 458 17.56 21.70 -2.09
C LEU A 458 17.65 21.09 -0.69
N LEU A 459 18.07 19.83 -0.56
CA LEU A 459 18.26 19.18 0.75
C LEU A 459 19.35 19.85 1.58
N ARG A 460 20.45 20.28 0.96
CA ARG A 460 21.55 21.00 1.64
C ARG A 460 21.07 22.33 2.22
N VAL A 461 20.28 23.11 1.47
CA VAL A 461 19.74 24.40 1.95
C VAL A 461 18.84 24.20 3.18
N ARG A 462 18.03 23.14 3.18
CA ARG A 462 17.13 22.81 4.31
C ARG A 462 17.91 22.46 5.58
N SER A 463 19.07 21.81 5.46
CA SER A 463 19.95 21.47 6.59
C SER A 463 20.61 22.71 7.25
N THR A 464 20.77 23.81 6.51
CA THR A 464 21.37 25.06 7.01
C THR A 464 20.36 26.07 7.57
N GLY A 465 19.07 25.90 7.28
CA GLY A 465 18.00 26.86 7.63
C GLY A 465 17.29 26.63 8.97
N LYS A 466 17.60 25.55 9.71
CA LYS A 466 17.01 25.24 11.04
C LYS A 466 18.10 25.10 12.10
N THR A 467 18.73 26.20 12.48
CA THR A 467 19.52 26.27 13.73
C THR A 467 18.78 27.10 14.78
N THR A 468 17.79 26.49 15.43
CA THR A 468 17.52 26.81 16.83
C THR A 468 18.67 26.21 17.64
N LYS A 469 19.34 27.05 18.44
CA LYS A 469 20.46 26.70 19.32
C LYS A 469 20.05 25.60 20.31
N ILE A 470 20.16 24.34 19.91
CA ILE A 470 20.25 23.20 20.82
C ILE A 470 21.63 22.60 20.59
N THR A 471 22.48 22.70 21.61
CA THR A 471 23.82 22.16 21.71
C THR A 471 23.76 20.62 21.62
N ARG A 472 23.64 20.09 20.41
CA ARG A 472 24.04 18.71 20.11
C ARG A 472 25.52 18.70 19.75
N PRO A 473 26.31 17.69 20.16
CA PRO A 473 27.72 17.64 19.83
C PRO A 473 27.85 17.68 18.32
N ARG A 474 28.56 18.70 17.80
CA ARG A 474 29.00 18.76 16.41
C ARG A 474 29.83 17.51 16.14
N ARG A 475 29.24 16.46 15.57
CA ARG A 475 30.00 15.51 14.76
C ARG A 475 30.46 16.30 13.54
N ARG A 476 31.65 16.89 13.63
CA ARG A 476 32.39 17.42 12.49
C ARG A 476 32.44 16.29 11.46
N SER A 477 31.67 16.40 10.38
CA SER A 477 31.98 15.65 9.17
C SER A 477 33.35 16.16 8.72
N SER A 478 34.38 15.36 8.97
CA SER A 478 35.76 15.69 8.62
C SER A 478 35.84 16.00 7.12
N ALA A 479 36.64 16.99 6.73
CA ALA A 479 36.94 17.26 5.31
C ALA A 479 37.40 16.00 4.54
N ALA A 480 37.90 14.96 5.22
CA ALA A 480 38.19 13.64 4.69
C ALA A 480 36.96 12.89 4.09
N TRP A 481 35.75 13.10 4.62
CA TRP A 481 34.51 12.55 4.02
C TRP A 481 34.21 13.20 2.66
N ARG A 482 34.60 14.47 2.47
CA ARG A 482 34.38 15.22 1.23
C ARG A 482 35.34 14.81 0.11
N GLN A 483 36.56 14.36 0.43
CA GLN A 483 37.50 13.82 -0.56
C GLN A 483 37.17 12.37 -0.97
N ASN A 484 36.58 11.56 -0.08
CA ASN A 484 36.21 10.18 -0.40
C ASN A 484 34.91 10.01 -1.20
N MET A 485 34.02 11.02 -1.22
CA MET A 485 32.86 11.01 -2.13
C MET A 485 33.24 11.37 -3.58
N THR A 486 34.27 12.20 -3.78
CA THR A 486 34.67 12.69 -5.11
C THR A 486 35.63 11.77 -5.86
N GLN A 487 36.43 10.93 -5.20
CA GLN A 487 37.28 9.96 -5.90
C GLN A 487 36.45 8.81 -6.47
N PRO A 488 36.42 8.55 -7.80
CA PRO A 488 35.68 7.45 -8.40
C PRO A 488 36.07 6.09 -7.79
N ALA A 489 35.12 5.15 -7.73
CA ALA A 489 35.44 3.80 -7.28
C ALA A 489 36.47 3.22 -8.27
N GLN A 490 37.57 2.68 -7.77
CA GLN A 490 38.59 2.09 -8.62
C GLN A 490 38.00 0.86 -9.30
N LYS A 491 38.07 0.81 -10.64
CA LYS A 491 37.50 -0.32 -11.39
C LYS A 491 38.33 -1.57 -11.12
N PRO A 492 37.72 -2.69 -10.71
CA PRO A 492 38.45 -3.95 -10.59
C PRO A 492 38.92 -4.41 -11.97
N SER A 493 40.09 -5.06 -12.00
CA SER A 493 40.66 -5.71 -13.19
C SER A 493 39.99 -7.05 -13.53
N ILE A 494 38.96 -7.41 -12.76
CA ILE A 494 38.18 -8.64 -12.90
C ILE A 494 36.70 -8.28 -12.94
N SER A 495 35.92 -9.10 -13.63
CA SER A 495 34.46 -9.06 -13.58
C SER A 495 33.91 -10.40 -13.12
N GLY A 496 32.70 -10.39 -12.58
CA GLY A 496 32.10 -11.61 -12.06
C GLY A 496 30.57 -11.56 -12.05
N LYS A 497 29.96 -12.74 -12.17
CA LYS A 497 28.50 -12.91 -12.15
C LYS A 497 28.14 -14.23 -11.47
N LEU A 498 27.09 -14.19 -10.67
CA LEU A 498 26.43 -15.37 -10.10
C LEU A 498 25.25 -15.79 -11.00
N ILE A 499 25.30 -17.03 -11.46
CA ILE A 499 24.35 -17.66 -12.37
C ILE A 499 23.65 -18.79 -11.62
N LEU A 500 22.34 -18.89 -11.82
CA LEU A 500 21.52 -19.99 -11.32
C LEU A 500 21.34 -20.97 -12.49
N ASP A 501 21.51 -22.25 -12.25
CA ASP A 501 21.37 -23.27 -13.29
C ASP A 501 19.89 -23.46 -13.68
N ALA A 502 19.00 -23.35 -12.69
CA ALA A 502 17.55 -23.38 -12.86
C ALA A 502 16.84 -22.47 -11.85
N SER A 503 15.55 -22.23 -12.06
CA SER A 503 14.71 -21.55 -11.08
C SER A 503 14.66 -22.37 -9.78
N PRO A 504 15.04 -21.79 -8.63
CA PRO A 504 15.15 -22.56 -7.40
C PRO A 504 13.76 -22.75 -6.77
N ILE A 505 13.43 -23.99 -6.42
CA ILE A 505 12.17 -24.39 -5.79
C ILE A 505 12.44 -24.77 -4.34
N ILE A 506 11.55 -24.39 -3.43
CA ILE A 506 11.66 -24.80 -2.01
C ILE A 506 11.67 -26.33 -1.89
N GLY A 507 12.57 -26.85 -1.06
CA GLY A 507 12.75 -28.31 -0.88
C GLY A 507 13.85 -28.92 -1.74
N GLN A 508 14.33 -28.21 -2.77
CA GLN A 508 15.36 -28.70 -3.69
C GLN A 508 16.74 -28.06 -3.42
N ASP A 509 17.80 -28.73 -3.90
CA ASP A 509 19.15 -28.17 -3.89
C ASP A 509 19.26 -27.00 -4.88
N ILE A 510 19.98 -25.94 -4.49
CA ILE A 510 20.22 -24.77 -5.34
C ILE A 510 21.60 -24.89 -5.96
N LEU A 511 21.67 -24.98 -7.28
CA LEU A 511 22.90 -25.06 -8.05
C LEU A 511 23.26 -23.67 -8.60
N LEU A 512 24.47 -23.23 -8.30
CA LEU A 512 24.99 -21.90 -8.65
C LEU A 512 26.37 -22.00 -9.27
N THR A 513 26.62 -21.10 -10.21
CA THR A 513 27.93 -20.93 -10.83
C THR A 513 28.40 -19.48 -10.67
N LEU A 514 29.59 -19.30 -10.09
CA LEU A 514 30.30 -18.03 -10.12
C LEU A 514 31.22 -18.01 -11.34
N ALA A 515 30.86 -17.22 -12.36
CA ALA A 515 31.70 -16.97 -13.51
C ALA A 515 32.58 -15.74 -13.23
N LEU A 516 33.90 -15.91 -13.28
CA LEU A 516 34.89 -14.83 -13.15
C LEU A 516 35.65 -14.66 -14.45
N ARG A 517 35.87 -13.41 -14.87
CA ARG A 517 36.66 -13.07 -16.05
C ARG A 517 37.79 -12.11 -15.67
N ASN A 518 39.01 -12.43 -16.09
CA ASN A 518 40.11 -11.50 -16.07
C ASN A 518 39.95 -10.48 -17.21
N LEU A 519 40.09 -9.19 -16.93
CA LEU A 519 39.91 -8.13 -17.91
C LEU A 519 41.23 -7.56 -18.44
N ILE A 520 42.35 -8.07 -17.96
CA ILE A 520 43.68 -7.65 -18.39
C ILE A 520 44.45 -8.84 -18.97
N SER A 521 45.49 -8.51 -19.72
CA SER A 521 46.31 -9.49 -20.43
C SER A 521 47.45 -10.09 -19.59
N ASP A 522 47.34 -10.04 -18.25
CA ASP A 522 48.31 -10.59 -17.29
C ASP A 522 47.65 -11.59 -16.35
N PHE A 523 48.41 -12.52 -15.77
CA PHE A 523 47.89 -13.55 -14.87
C PHE A 523 47.51 -12.97 -13.51
N LYS A 524 46.48 -13.54 -12.87
CA LYS A 524 46.04 -13.14 -11.54
C LYS A 524 45.78 -14.33 -10.64
N THR A 525 46.13 -14.17 -9.36
CA THR A 525 45.69 -15.05 -8.29
C THR A 525 44.69 -14.31 -7.41
N ILE A 526 43.47 -14.83 -7.35
CA ILE A 526 42.34 -14.20 -6.67
C ILE A 526 41.94 -15.08 -5.50
N LYS A 527 41.68 -14.48 -4.34
CA LYS A 527 41.05 -15.17 -3.22
C LYS A 527 39.56 -14.87 -3.23
N VAL A 528 38.76 -15.88 -3.54
CA VAL A 528 37.30 -15.81 -3.56
C VAL A 528 36.77 -16.30 -2.23
N LYS A 529 35.94 -15.49 -1.58
CA LYS A 529 35.16 -15.88 -0.40
C LYS A 529 33.68 -15.74 -0.72
N LEU A 530 33.00 -16.88 -0.74
CA LEU A 530 31.58 -17.02 -0.99
C LEU A 530 30.85 -17.20 0.33
N ARG A 531 29.70 -16.54 0.45
CA ARG A 531 28.81 -16.63 1.61
C ARG A 531 27.37 -16.66 1.12
N ALA A 532 26.55 -17.54 1.69
CA ALA A 532 25.10 -17.53 1.52
C ALA A 532 24.43 -17.30 2.87
N SER A 533 23.47 -16.38 2.93
CA SER A 533 22.69 -16.06 4.14
C SER A 533 21.20 -16.07 3.84
N ALA A 534 20.39 -16.62 4.73
CA ALA A 534 18.95 -16.36 4.73
C ALA A 534 18.71 -14.90 5.11
N ILE A 535 17.83 -14.24 4.35
CA ILE A 535 17.51 -12.81 4.54
C ILE A 535 16.00 -12.60 4.63
N LEU A 536 15.60 -11.49 5.23
CA LEU A 536 14.24 -10.97 5.07
C LEU A 536 14.10 -10.24 3.73
N TYR A 537 12.86 -9.91 3.32
CA TYR A 537 12.64 -9.10 2.11
C TYR A 537 13.27 -7.69 2.20
N THR A 538 13.47 -7.18 3.41
CA THR A 538 14.24 -5.94 3.71
C THR A 538 15.76 -6.10 3.58
N ARG A 539 16.23 -7.25 3.08
CA ARG A 539 17.63 -7.68 2.94
C ARG A 539 18.42 -7.82 4.24
N LYS A 540 17.75 -7.81 5.41
CA LYS A 540 18.42 -8.03 6.69
C LYS A 540 18.82 -9.50 6.85
N PRO A 541 20.12 -9.83 7.03
CA PRO A 541 20.56 -11.21 7.23
C PRO A 541 20.07 -11.78 8.57
N LYS A 542 19.74 -13.07 8.58
CA LYS A 542 19.19 -13.77 9.75
C LYS A 542 19.99 -14.99 10.15
N ALA A 543 20.39 -15.80 9.18
CA ALA A 543 21.15 -17.01 9.41
C ALA A 543 22.14 -17.23 8.28
N GLU A 544 23.31 -17.75 8.62
CA GLU A 544 24.31 -18.17 7.66
C GLU A 544 23.99 -19.60 7.19
N ILE A 545 24.10 -19.85 5.90
CA ILE A 545 23.77 -21.13 5.26
C ILE A 545 25.03 -21.82 4.76
N LEU A 546 25.93 -21.05 4.13
CA LEU A 546 27.13 -21.56 3.50
C LEU A 546 28.26 -20.54 3.58
N GLN A 547 29.48 -21.02 3.79
CA GLN A 547 30.71 -20.26 3.60
C GLN A 547 31.73 -21.11 2.84
N LEU A 548 32.33 -20.56 1.78
CA LEU A 548 33.36 -21.21 0.99
C LEU A 548 34.51 -20.21 0.74
N SER A 549 35.74 -20.71 0.71
CA SER A 549 36.92 -19.92 0.33
C SER A 549 37.76 -20.71 -0.65
N ARG A 550 38.12 -20.09 -1.78
CA ARG A 550 38.98 -20.71 -2.80
C ARG A 550 40.02 -19.71 -3.30
N SER A 551 41.21 -20.21 -3.62
CA SER A 551 42.21 -19.44 -4.36
C SER A 551 42.19 -19.87 -5.81
N ILE A 552 42.11 -18.91 -6.73
CA ILE A 552 41.84 -19.14 -8.13
C ILE A 552 42.90 -18.42 -8.94
N LYS A 553 43.54 -19.16 -9.84
CA LYS A 553 44.39 -18.59 -10.88
C LYS A 553 43.54 -18.35 -12.12
N LEU A 554 43.58 -17.12 -12.63
CA LEU A 554 43.04 -16.70 -13.92
C LEU A 554 44.20 -16.23 -14.80
N GLY A 555 44.35 -16.83 -15.97
CA GLY A 555 45.23 -16.38 -17.03
C GLY A 555 44.73 -15.11 -17.70
N SER A 556 45.49 -14.65 -18.70
CA SER A 556 45.15 -13.50 -19.55
C SER A 556 43.77 -13.69 -20.16
N GLU A 557 42.86 -12.74 -19.91
CA GLU A 557 41.49 -12.71 -20.44
C GLU A 557 40.62 -13.96 -20.16
N GLU A 558 41.09 -14.89 -19.31
CA GLU A 558 40.44 -16.17 -19.02
C GLU A 558 39.10 -15.96 -18.32
N VAL A 559 38.11 -16.76 -18.72
CA VAL A 559 36.85 -16.95 -17.99
C VAL A 559 36.91 -18.28 -17.26
N LYS A 560 36.63 -18.27 -15.95
CA LYS A 560 36.60 -19.47 -15.13
C LYS A 560 35.30 -19.57 -14.36
N GLU A 561 34.71 -20.75 -14.40
CA GLU A 561 33.45 -21.05 -13.74
C GLU A 561 33.67 -21.90 -12.49
N ILE A 562 33.03 -21.48 -11.41
CA ILE A 562 33.15 -22.12 -10.11
C ILE A 562 31.76 -22.52 -9.67
N SER A 563 31.41 -23.77 -9.91
CA SER A 563 30.13 -24.33 -9.49
C SER A 563 30.15 -24.69 -8.00
N PHE A 564 29.04 -24.43 -7.33
CA PHE A 564 28.80 -24.79 -5.95
C PHE A 564 27.30 -25.03 -5.72
N LYS A 565 27.00 -25.73 -4.63
CA LYS A 565 25.65 -26.16 -4.28
C LYS A 565 25.29 -25.65 -2.89
N ILE A 566 24.05 -25.19 -2.74
CA ILE A 566 23.41 -24.95 -1.45
C ILE A 566 22.34 -26.03 -1.29
N SER A 567 22.57 -27.03 -0.45
CA SER A 567 21.63 -28.14 -0.30
C SER A 567 20.40 -27.77 0.53
N TYR A 568 19.26 -28.45 0.30
CA TYR A 568 18.06 -28.26 1.12
C TYR A 568 18.34 -28.39 2.61
N SER A 569 19.14 -29.39 3.00
CA SER A 569 19.56 -29.62 4.39
C SER A 569 20.31 -28.45 5.01
N GLN A 570 21.05 -27.64 4.22
CA GLN A 570 21.79 -26.49 4.72
C GLN A 570 20.86 -25.29 5.00
N TYR A 571 19.83 -25.09 4.18
CA TYR A 571 18.99 -23.90 4.30
C TYR A 571 17.66 -24.13 5.02
N LYS A 572 17.14 -25.36 5.11
CA LYS A 572 15.76 -25.63 5.57
C LYS A 572 15.40 -25.03 6.94
N ASN A 573 16.33 -25.06 7.90
CA ASN A 573 16.10 -24.55 9.26
C ASN A 573 16.41 -23.04 9.40
N SER A 574 17.12 -22.49 8.42
CA SER A 574 17.60 -21.10 8.42
C SER A 574 16.73 -20.19 7.57
N LEU A 575 16.00 -20.76 6.61
CA LEU A 575 15.14 -20.05 5.69
C LEU A 575 14.02 -19.35 6.46
N MET A 576 13.84 -18.07 6.16
CA MET A 576 12.73 -17.28 6.71
C MET A 576 11.49 -17.46 5.83
N ASP A 577 10.32 -17.09 6.35
CA ASP A 577 9.05 -17.12 5.61
C ASP A 577 9.10 -16.36 4.26
N ASP A 578 9.97 -15.35 4.13
CA ASP A 578 10.18 -14.61 2.87
C ASP A 578 10.87 -15.47 1.77
N ARG A 579 11.40 -16.64 2.12
CA ARG A 579 12.07 -17.62 1.24
C ARG A 579 13.24 -17.05 0.44
N LYS A 580 13.98 -16.10 1.03
CA LYS A 580 15.07 -15.37 0.37
C LYS A 580 16.46 -15.75 0.88
N ILE A 581 17.39 -15.86 -0.05
CA ILE A 581 18.81 -16.09 0.21
C ILE A 581 19.64 -15.03 -0.50
N LEU A 582 20.55 -14.37 0.22
CA LEU A 582 21.58 -13.52 -0.37
C LEU A 582 22.87 -14.32 -0.49
N VAL A 583 23.37 -14.44 -1.72
CA VAL A 583 24.70 -14.98 -2.00
C VAL A 583 25.65 -13.83 -2.32
N THR A 584 26.77 -13.76 -1.60
CA THR A 584 27.84 -12.78 -1.83
C THR A 584 29.15 -13.50 -2.15
N ALA A 585 29.91 -12.94 -3.09
CA ALA A 585 31.26 -13.37 -3.42
C ALA A 585 32.20 -12.17 -3.36
N VAL A 586 33.12 -12.15 -2.40
CA VAL A 586 34.21 -11.17 -2.33
C VAL A 586 35.44 -11.77 -3.00
N CYS A 587 35.91 -11.13 -4.06
CA CYS A 587 37.09 -11.52 -4.82
C CYS A 587 38.22 -10.52 -4.54
N ASP A 588 39.15 -10.93 -3.69
CA ASP A 588 40.28 -10.13 -3.22
C ASP A 588 41.53 -10.42 -4.05
N THR A 589 42.16 -9.37 -4.57
CA THR A 589 43.36 -9.40 -5.44
C THR A 589 44.63 -8.92 -4.73
N LYS A 590 44.61 -8.66 -3.41
CA LYS A 590 45.70 -8.13 -2.55
C LYS A 590 46.29 -6.77 -2.93
N GLN A 591 46.44 -6.45 -4.21
CA GLN A 591 47.14 -5.26 -4.73
C GLN A 591 46.23 -4.29 -5.51
N GLU A 592 44.99 -4.66 -5.78
CA GLU A 592 44.04 -3.88 -6.58
C GLU A 592 42.66 -3.80 -5.91
N ALA A 593 41.74 -3.10 -6.57
CA ALA A 593 40.36 -3.00 -6.12
C ALA A 593 39.69 -4.37 -6.04
N SER A 594 39.06 -4.65 -4.90
CA SER A 594 38.31 -5.89 -4.71
C SER A 594 36.98 -5.87 -5.47
N LEU A 595 36.53 -7.03 -5.93
CA LEU A 595 35.22 -7.20 -6.56
C LEU A 595 34.23 -7.84 -5.58
N LEU A 596 33.03 -7.27 -5.47
CA LEU A 596 31.88 -7.90 -4.82
C LEU A 596 30.85 -8.30 -5.87
N VAL A 597 30.46 -9.57 -5.88
CA VAL A 597 29.34 -10.09 -6.68
C VAL A 597 28.22 -10.49 -5.74
N GLU A 598 26.98 -10.09 -6.04
CA GLU A 598 25.82 -10.38 -5.21
C GLU A 598 24.69 -10.99 -6.04
N LYS A 599 23.92 -11.88 -5.41
CA LYS A 599 22.71 -12.46 -5.98
C LYS A 599 21.66 -12.65 -4.90
N ASP A 600 20.53 -11.98 -5.04
CA ASP A 600 19.32 -12.32 -4.28
C ASP A 600 18.62 -13.48 -4.97
N ILE A 601 18.23 -14.48 -4.20
CA ILE A 601 17.51 -15.67 -4.62
C ILE A 601 16.17 -15.70 -3.88
N VAL A 602 15.08 -15.96 -4.59
CA VAL A 602 13.76 -16.27 -4.03
C VAL A 602 13.41 -17.68 -4.45
N LEU A 603 13.07 -18.54 -3.50
CA LEU A 603 12.60 -19.89 -3.80
C LEU A 603 11.14 -19.83 -4.25
N GLN A 604 10.83 -20.51 -5.36
CA GLN A 604 9.48 -20.60 -5.89
C GLN A 604 8.60 -21.51 -5.03
N ASP A 605 7.32 -21.17 -5.00
CA ASP A 605 6.29 -21.91 -4.31
C ASP A 605 5.93 -23.18 -5.09
N PRO A 606 5.59 -24.28 -4.40
CA PRO A 606 4.90 -25.41 -5.02
C PRO A 606 3.58 -25.01 -5.68
N PHE A 607 3.22 -25.71 -6.76
CA PHE A 607 2.01 -25.45 -7.53
C PHE A 607 0.74 -25.70 -6.71
N LEU A 608 -0.07 -24.66 -6.50
CA LEU A 608 -1.45 -24.73 -6.03
C LEU A 608 -2.39 -24.55 -7.22
N THR A 609 -3.33 -25.46 -7.43
CA THR A 609 -4.31 -25.38 -8.52
C THR A 609 -5.71 -25.17 -7.94
N ILE A 610 -6.45 -24.18 -8.47
CA ILE A 610 -7.83 -23.89 -8.09
C ILE A 610 -8.72 -24.16 -9.32
N LYS A 611 -9.75 -25.00 -9.17
CA LYS A 611 -10.73 -25.31 -10.20
C LYS A 611 -12.13 -25.04 -9.68
N VAL A 612 -12.94 -24.32 -10.45
CA VAL A 612 -14.35 -24.11 -10.14
C VAL A 612 -15.18 -25.04 -11.03
N LEU A 613 -16.01 -25.87 -10.40
CA LEU A 613 -16.68 -27.03 -11.00
C LEU A 613 -18.12 -26.71 -11.42
N GLY A 614 -18.30 -25.62 -12.15
CA GLY A 614 -19.61 -25.22 -12.66
C GLY A 614 -19.72 -23.73 -12.96
N PRO A 615 -20.85 -23.30 -13.55
CA PRO A 615 -21.13 -21.89 -13.77
C PRO A 615 -21.35 -21.18 -12.43
N THR A 616 -20.82 -19.96 -12.32
CA THR A 616 -20.98 -19.12 -11.13
C THR A 616 -22.18 -18.19 -11.30
N VAL A 617 -23.21 -18.37 -10.46
CA VAL A 617 -24.46 -17.58 -10.51
C VAL A 617 -24.80 -17.10 -9.10
N VAL A 618 -25.31 -15.87 -8.99
CA VAL A 618 -25.74 -15.31 -7.70
C VAL A 618 -26.78 -16.23 -7.04
N HIS A 619 -26.58 -16.50 -5.74
CA HIS A 619 -27.39 -17.37 -4.89
C HIS A 619 -27.45 -18.85 -5.29
N LYS A 620 -26.62 -19.30 -6.23
CA LYS A 620 -26.46 -20.73 -6.54
C LYS A 620 -25.13 -21.25 -6.03
N ALA A 621 -25.19 -22.39 -5.36
CA ALA A 621 -24.03 -23.12 -4.91
C ALA A 621 -23.15 -23.59 -6.09
N VAL A 622 -21.83 -23.49 -5.92
CA VAL A 622 -20.84 -24.02 -6.86
C VAL A 622 -19.65 -24.61 -6.10
N ASN A 623 -19.19 -25.77 -6.56
CA ASN A 623 -18.06 -26.46 -5.94
C ASN A 623 -16.73 -25.90 -6.45
N VAL A 624 -15.80 -25.70 -5.53
CA VAL A 624 -14.41 -25.35 -5.79
C VAL A 624 -13.52 -26.50 -5.35
N GLN A 625 -12.59 -26.89 -6.20
CA GLN A 625 -11.57 -27.88 -5.93
C GLN A 625 -10.20 -27.21 -5.88
N VAL A 626 -9.47 -27.45 -4.81
CA VAL A 626 -8.10 -26.98 -4.63
C VAL A 626 -7.17 -28.18 -4.49
N THR A 627 -6.15 -28.24 -5.34
CA THR A 627 -5.13 -29.30 -5.32
C THR A 627 -3.77 -28.72 -5.01
N PHE A 628 -3.06 -29.37 -4.09
CA PHE A 628 -1.71 -29.03 -3.67
C PHE A 628 -0.83 -30.27 -3.66
N THR A 629 0.44 -30.15 -4.07
CA THR A 629 1.42 -31.23 -4.03
C THR A 629 2.57 -30.85 -3.11
N ASN A 630 2.92 -31.74 -2.17
CA ASN A 630 4.05 -31.54 -1.27
C ASN A 630 5.40 -31.58 -2.03
N PRO A 631 6.14 -30.45 -2.16
CA PRO A 631 7.43 -30.42 -2.86
C PRO A 631 8.61 -30.91 -2.00
N LEU A 632 8.41 -31.13 -0.71
CA LEU A 632 9.50 -31.46 0.21
C LEU A 632 9.80 -32.95 0.16
N SER A 633 11.03 -33.28 0.55
CA SER A 633 11.47 -34.66 0.81
C SER A 633 11.00 -35.19 2.17
N GLU A 634 10.19 -34.42 2.91
CA GLU A 634 9.62 -34.76 4.22
C GLU A 634 8.09 -34.68 4.22
N VAL A 635 7.46 -35.34 5.19
CA VAL A 635 6.00 -35.34 5.37
C VAL A 635 5.56 -33.95 5.84
N VAL A 636 4.48 -33.44 5.26
CA VAL A 636 3.85 -32.18 5.67
C VAL A 636 2.55 -32.48 6.43
N THR A 637 2.40 -31.89 7.61
CA THR A 637 1.24 -32.02 8.50
C THR A 637 0.66 -30.64 8.85
N ASP A 638 -0.48 -30.66 9.55
CA ASP A 638 -1.12 -29.46 10.14
C ASP A 638 -1.39 -28.35 9.11
N CYS A 639 -1.72 -28.78 7.89
CA CYS A 639 -2.09 -27.92 6.79
C CYS A 639 -3.51 -27.38 6.98
N VAL A 640 -3.67 -26.07 6.86
CA VAL A 640 -4.96 -25.40 6.85
C VAL A 640 -5.08 -24.62 5.55
N LEU A 641 -6.07 -24.99 4.75
CA LEU A 641 -6.51 -24.22 3.60
C LEU A 641 -7.46 -23.13 4.08
N ARG A 642 -7.28 -21.90 3.62
CA ARG A 642 -8.26 -20.83 3.82
C ARG A 642 -8.65 -20.22 2.50
N ALA A 643 -9.89 -19.76 2.42
CA ALA A 643 -10.44 -19.16 1.21
C ALA A 643 -11.26 -17.93 1.55
N GLU A 644 -11.12 -16.88 0.74
CA GLU A 644 -11.89 -15.65 0.86
C GLU A 644 -12.09 -14.96 -0.50
N GLY A 645 -13.09 -14.09 -0.58
CA GLY A 645 -13.36 -13.29 -1.78
C GLY A 645 -14.65 -12.50 -1.64
N SER A 646 -14.58 -11.17 -1.76
CA SER A 646 -15.76 -10.30 -1.70
C SER A 646 -16.76 -10.65 -2.81
N GLY A 647 -18.04 -10.74 -2.46
CA GLY A 647 -19.10 -11.20 -3.34
C GLY A 647 -19.21 -12.74 -3.49
N LEU A 648 -18.26 -13.52 -2.95
CA LEU A 648 -18.21 -14.98 -3.06
C LEU A 648 -18.40 -15.68 -1.71
N LEU A 649 -17.73 -15.18 -0.66
CA LEU A 649 -17.74 -15.72 0.70
C LEU A 649 -17.89 -14.58 1.71
N LYS A 650 -18.90 -14.65 2.59
CA LYS A 650 -19.15 -13.62 3.62
C LYS A 650 -18.09 -13.60 4.72
N GLU A 651 -17.54 -14.77 5.02
CA GLU A 651 -16.47 -14.97 6.00
C GLU A 651 -15.38 -15.85 5.41
N GLN A 652 -14.17 -15.75 5.96
CA GLN A 652 -13.05 -16.59 5.54
C GLN A 652 -13.33 -18.05 5.92
N LEU A 653 -13.32 -18.92 4.91
CA LEU A 653 -13.42 -20.36 5.10
C LEU A 653 -12.09 -20.92 5.59
N ARG A 654 -12.11 -21.92 6.48
CA ARG A 654 -10.91 -22.62 6.97
C ARG A 654 -11.15 -24.13 6.96
N ILE A 655 -10.28 -24.88 6.29
CA ILE A 655 -10.41 -26.33 6.08
C ILE A 655 -9.09 -26.99 6.44
N ASN A 656 -9.14 -28.00 7.31
CA ASN A 656 -7.97 -28.82 7.61
C ASN A 656 -7.68 -29.75 6.43
N VAL A 657 -6.43 -29.80 6.01
CA VAL A 657 -5.95 -30.65 4.92
C VAL A 657 -5.21 -31.84 5.52
N ALA A 658 -5.43 -33.03 4.96
CA ALA A 658 -4.78 -34.24 5.41
C ALA A 658 -3.25 -34.16 5.30
N ARG A 659 -2.56 -35.02 6.07
CA ARG A 659 -1.11 -35.18 5.96
C ARG A 659 -0.72 -35.56 4.52
N MET A 660 0.44 -35.10 4.07
CA MET A 660 0.96 -35.42 2.75
C MET A 660 2.40 -35.94 2.86
N ALA A 661 2.65 -37.15 2.36
CA ALA A 661 3.98 -37.69 2.15
C ALA A 661 4.76 -36.89 1.08
N PRO A 662 6.08 -37.09 0.95
CA PRO A 662 6.86 -36.48 -0.12
C PRO A 662 6.22 -36.75 -1.49
N MET A 663 6.04 -35.70 -2.30
CA MET A 663 5.42 -35.76 -3.63
C MET A 663 3.93 -36.18 -3.66
N GLU A 664 3.29 -36.38 -2.51
CA GLU A 664 1.85 -36.66 -2.44
C GLU A 664 1.04 -35.39 -2.73
N SER A 665 -0.07 -35.56 -3.45
CA SER A 665 -1.04 -34.50 -3.70
C SER A 665 -2.27 -34.66 -2.79
N SER A 666 -2.73 -33.55 -2.21
CA SER A 666 -4.02 -33.47 -1.54
C SER A 666 -4.99 -32.60 -2.34
N THR A 667 -6.23 -33.05 -2.43
CA THR A 667 -7.31 -32.33 -3.09
C THR A 667 -8.43 -32.07 -2.09
N VAL A 668 -8.77 -30.80 -1.91
CA VAL A 668 -9.84 -30.33 -1.02
C VAL A 668 -10.98 -29.78 -1.88
N GLN A 669 -12.21 -30.09 -1.51
CA GLN A 669 -13.40 -29.52 -2.13
C GLN A 669 -14.22 -28.74 -1.10
N PHE A 670 -14.77 -27.61 -1.53
CA PHE A 670 -15.71 -26.83 -0.74
C PHE A 670 -16.69 -26.09 -1.65
N GLU A 671 -17.82 -25.71 -1.09
CA GLU A 671 -18.86 -24.97 -1.80
C GLU A 671 -18.73 -23.47 -1.51
N ILE A 672 -18.99 -22.65 -2.54
CA ILE A 672 -19.20 -21.20 -2.39
C ILE A 672 -20.60 -20.85 -2.89
N ILE A 673 -21.21 -19.82 -2.28
CA ILE A 673 -22.52 -19.28 -2.69
C ILE A 673 -22.33 -17.79 -2.99
N PRO A 674 -22.09 -17.40 -4.25
CA PRO A 674 -21.91 -16.01 -4.62
C PRO A 674 -23.13 -15.16 -4.26
N TYR A 675 -22.90 -13.96 -3.72
CA TYR A 675 -23.96 -13.00 -3.35
C TYR A 675 -23.86 -11.67 -4.10
N LYS A 676 -22.86 -11.49 -4.96
CA LYS A 676 -22.76 -10.35 -5.89
C LYS A 676 -22.36 -10.82 -7.29
N SER A 677 -23.06 -10.32 -8.32
CA SER A 677 -22.75 -10.57 -9.73
C SER A 677 -21.52 -9.78 -10.20
N GLY A 678 -21.01 -10.10 -11.39
CA GLY A 678 -19.84 -9.46 -12.00
C GLY A 678 -18.55 -10.25 -11.76
N THR A 679 -17.42 -9.73 -12.24
CA THR A 679 -16.11 -10.34 -12.06
C THR A 679 -15.67 -10.25 -10.60
N ARG A 680 -15.43 -11.41 -9.97
CA ARG A 680 -15.01 -11.57 -8.57
C ARG A 680 -13.70 -12.34 -8.49
N GLN A 681 -12.97 -12.18 -7.40
CA GLN A 681 -11.69 -12.86 -7.18
C GLN A 681 -11.80 -13.80 -5.98
N LEU A 682 -11.63 -15.10 -6.21
CA LEU A 682 -11.48 -16.09 -5.16
C LEU A 682 -9.99 -16.25 -4.84
N GLN A 683 -9.63 -16.10 -3.58
CA GLN A 683 -8.27 -16.25 -3.08
C GLN A 683 -8.20 -17.44 -2.14
N VAL A 684 -7.10 -18.18 -2.23
CA VAL A 684 -6.85 -19.36 -1.41
C VAL A 684 -5.42 -19.31 -0.88
N ASP A 685 -5.24 -19.56 0.41
CA ASP A 685 -3.94 -19.75 1.05
C ASP A 685 -3.86 -21.13 1.72
N LEU A 686 -2.71 -21.79 1.57
CA LEU A 686 -2.37 -23.00 2.31
C LEU A 686 -1.27 -22.65 3.31
N VAL A 687 -1.56 -22.88 4.59
CA VAL A 687 -0.65 -22.60 5.70
C VAL A 687 -0.37 -23.88 6.47
N CYS A 688 0.91 -24.16 6.73
CA CYS A 688 1.35 -25.23 7.62
C CYS A 688 2.66 -24.83 8.32
N ILE A 689 3.26 -25.76 9.08
CA ILE A 689 4.52 -25.51 9.79
C ILE A 689 5.70 -25.24 8.85
N HIS A 690 5.67 -25.79 7.63
CA HIS A 690 6.74 -25.64 6.62
C HIS A 690 6.44 -24.54 5.60
N PHE A 691 5.17 -24.16 5.44
CA PHE A 691 4.71 -23.21 4.43
C PHE A 691 3.86 -22.13 5.07
N SER A 692 4.37 -20.90 5.07
CA SER A 692 3.70 -19.76 5.69
C SER A 692 2.70 -19.05 4.80
N ASP A 693 2.79 -19.20 3.47
CA ASP A 693 2.03 -18.39 2.49
C ASP A 693 1.96 -18.99 1.07
N ILE A 694 1.64 -20.28 0.91
CA ILE A 694 1.35 -20.78 -0.44
C ILE A 694 0.00 -20.22 -0.89
N LYS A 695 0.02 -19.30 -1.84
CA LYS A 695 -1.17 -18.58 -2.29
C LYS A 695 -1.52 -18.87 -3.74
N GLY A 696 -2.81 -18.79 -4.03
CA GLY A 696 -3.34 -18.77 -5.39
C GLY A 696 -4.65 -18.02 -5.44
N PHE A 697 -5.05 -17.61 -6.64
CA PHE A 697 -6.34 -16.98 -6.86
C PHE A 697 -6.88 -17.32 -8.24
N VAL A 698 -8.19 -17.16 -8.41
CA VAL A 698 -8.89 -17.28 -9.69
C VAL A 698 -9.93 -16.18 -9.83
N MET A 699 -10.12 -15.69 -11.06
CA MET A 699 -11.20 -14.75 -11.38
C MET A 699 -12.44 -15.53 -11.80
N LEU A 700 -13.61 -15.12 -11.28
CA LEU A 700 -14.90 -15.75 -11.53
C LEU A 700 -15.89 -14.72 -12.07
N ASP A 701 -16.52 -14.99 -13.20
CA ASP A 701 -17.58 -14.15 -13.74
C ASP A 701 -18.94 -14.63 -13.23
N VAL A 702 -19.45 -13.96 -12.20
CA VAL A 702 -20.69 -14.34 -11.53
C VAL A 702 -21.90 -13.76 -12.26
N ALA A 703 -22.73 -14.59 -12.86
CA ALA A 703 -23.96 -14.15 -13.52
C ALA A 703 -25.04 -13.73 -12.50
N PRO A 704 -25.92 -12.76 -12.84
CA PRO A 704 -27.13 -12.48 -12.05
C PRO A 704 -28.01 -13.73 -11.86
N ALA A 705 -28.81 -13.73 -10.79
CA ALA A 705 -29.63 -14.87 -10.35
C ALA A 705 -30.71 -15.28 -11.37
#